data_AF-A0A7W1BLH3-F1
#
_entry.id   AF-A0A7W1BLH3-F1
#
_cell.length_a   1.000
_cell.length_b   1.000
_cell.length_c   1.000
_cell.angle_alpha   90.00
_cell.angle_beta   90.00
_cell.angle_gamma   90.00
#
_symmetry.space_group_name_H-M   'P 1'
#
loop_
_entity.id
_entity.type
_entity.pdbx_description
1 polymer ?
#
loop_
_entity_poly.entity_id
_entity_poly.type
_entity_poly.pdbx_seq_one_letter_code
_entity_poly.pdbx_strand_id
1 'polypeptide(L)'
;MLMARGQDPLPLLELGGEAGCPDLVTLDLAETIFRAVPVALGQQHSAWDAIWQSVDPFLDRFLSALETRSRASGLARAVRVSLERRILERSSGSLPRTLGLTHAVRVEVTEPIGDTAFLPGVERLHCAVLMEGERLGTIELPVCDESVPEWVLRDAIADRFAWQIIGRFFERSIYVHCEMRKGARGWSAWLDGTLLAEGLPDGDAERRTALHDKAGWDVFLHELWEGAARPSRTVVAQVSDVAKSQQGWLTVEASAPFPDIVPKSTPLYLQLLIGGAGTSAVSFTRDIHRLGAESIRKTLTDESGYELCRVAVREGLLGAPLSGATSLRARLAAAADLTPPQLEAINVTPAHIRFAPGWGKALSRALPEGGVAIARHASLPYGSSGSRRATLPSAALNELLQAAEAGGEPTVKVNQPQGKSARRLVYAPELLWSPPTARTLAEDAATAPHEDVHGRHHFEELFARDADPWHYTTPYEREKYERTLKMLPSGEIGNALELACAEGHFTVQLAPRVGRLVAADISEIGLERARTRCADYLNVEFRRLDIVRDPLPSGFELVICSEVLYYAGGLLTLQAVALKLAEAIAPGGHLLVTHANLLVDEPDRTGYDWGFAFGAKVIGETLTRTPLLRHVRELRTPLYRIQLFRRVDGSKTPRPSAQDITETQEVALPEPSVAARIRWNGGNVSPIDTSRPVVTERLPILMYHRVADTVVPGRQRYCVTPAMFEQQLTYLRDAGFRSIRLDEWRDASSARRALPGRAVALTFDDAFADFATYAWPLLQRYGFCATVFVVTGQVGRWNNWDEQAGTAEPLMDWDTIVRLSEAGVEFGAHSVTHRRLVSLPPVDVVRECAGARAAIVRAIGRPVTSIAYPYGEEDEAVRHLAGACGFAMGMSSRPALATVRDPLLALPRVEVTGFDGLREFVAKLGG
;
A
#
# COMPACT_ATOMS: atom_id res chain seq x y z
N MET A 1 16.19 35.08 -23.63
CA MET A 1 16.26 36.40 -24.29
C MET A 1 16.76 36.31 -25.73
N LEU A 2 17.96 35.74 -26.00
CA LEU A 2 18.50 35.61 -27.36
C LEU A 2 17.56 34.83 -28.31
N MET A 3 17.14 33.61 -27.92
CA MET A 3 16.17 32.81 -28.71
C MET A 3 14.89 33.57 -29.03
N ALA A 4 14.38 34.37 -28.10
CA ALA A 4 13.15 35.13 -28.29
C ALA A 4 13.31 36.24 -29.36
N ARG A 5 14.53 36.77 -29.54
CA ARG A 5 14.87 37.77 -30.58
C ARG A 5 15.33 37.13 -31.89
N GLY A 6 15.17 35.81 -32.06
CA GLY A 6 15.68 35.07 -33.22
C GLY A 6 17.21 35.00 -33.29
N GLN A 7 17.89 35.12 -32.15
CA GLN A 7 19.35 35.04 -32.05
C GLN A 7 19.79 33.70 -31.47
N ASP A 8 20.93 33.21 -31.94
CA ASP A 8 21.51 31.94 -31.47
C ASP A 8 21.97 32.05 -30.00
N PRO A 9 21.43 31.24 -29.06
CA PRO A 9 21.85 31.27 -27.67
C PRO A 9 23.16 30.52 -27.39
N LEU A 10 23.72 29.79 -28.37
CA LEU A 10 24.90 28.93 -28.16
C LEU A 10 26.10 29.64 -27.52
N PRO A 11 26.44 30.91 -27.86
CA PRO A 11 27.56 31.61 -27.22
C PRO A 11 27.41 31.79 -25.70
N LEU A 12 26.19 31.70 -25.15
CA LEU A 12 25.98 31.75 -23.69
C LEU A 12 26.55 30.53 -22.98
N LEU A 13 26.57 29.36 -23.63
CA LEU A 13 27.15 28.15 -23.06
C LEU A 13 28.68 28.26 -22.97
N GLU A 14 29.31 29.03 -23.87
CA GLU A 14 30.75 29.27 -23.88
C GLU A 14 31.22 30.16 -22.70
N LEU A 15 30.33 30.96 -22.13
CA LEU A 15 30.62 31.81 -20.97
C LEU A 15 30.62 31.05 -19.63
N GLY A 16 30.02 29.86 -19.58
CA GLY A 16 30.11 28.97 -18.41
C GLY A 16 31.48 28.29 -18.34
N GLY A 17 31.98 27.94 -17.16
CA GLY A 17 33.20 27.12 -17.01
C GLY A 17 33.03 25.67 -17.49
N GLU A 18 34.11 24.89 -17.58
CA GLU A 18 34.12 23.51 -18.12
C GLU A 18 33.45 22.43 -17.23
N ALA A 19 32.93 22.78 -16.05
CA ALA A 19 32.33 21.81 -15.14
C ALA A 19 31.01 21.22 -15.71
N GLY A 20 30.93 19.90 -15.84
CA GLY A 20 29.70 19.18 -16.19
C GLY A 20 28.65 19.29 -15.08
N CYS A 21 27.37 19.19 -15.46
CA CYS A 21 26.23 19.29 -14.54
C CYS A 21 25.19 18.19 -14.87
N PRO A 22 25.49 16.92 -14.54
CA PRO A 22 24.61 15.79 -14.91
C PRO A 22 23.25 15.82 -14.20
N ASP A 23 23.16 16.56 -13.08
CA ASP A 23 21.99 16.71 -12.22
C ASP A 23 21.00 17.78 -12.70
N LEU A 24 21.14 18.31 -13.91
CA LEU A 24 20.18 19.28 -14.46
C LEU A 24 18.77 18.68 -14.49
N VAL A 25 17.85 19.37 -13.82
CA VAL A 25 16.44 18.98 -13.72
C VAL A 25 15.70 19.41 -14.98
N THR A 26 15.12 18.43 -15.70
CA THR A 26 14.38 18.67 -16.94
C THR A 26 13.27 19.70 -16.78
N LEU A 27 12.45 19.55 -15.72
CA LEU A 27 11.25 20.36 -15.51
C LEU A 27 11.58 21.84 -15.24
N ASP A 28 12.65 22.11 -14.51
CA ASP A 28 13.07 23.47 -14.18
C ASP A 28 13.60 24.19 -15.41
N LEU A 29 14.35 23.50 -16.26
CA LEU A 29 14.84 24.06 -17.51
C LEU A 29 13.70 24.34 -18.50
N ALA A 30 12.77 23.40 -18.66
CA ALA A 30 11.59 23.60 -19.50
C ALA A 30 10.72 24.77 -19.00
N GLU A 31 10.48 24.87 -17.69
CA GLU A 31 9.73 25.98 -17.09
C GLU A 31 10.46 27.33 -17.26
N THR A 32 11.78 27.33 -17.11
CA THR A 32 12.61 28.53 -17.30
C THR A 32 12.47 29.05 -18.72
N ILE A 33 12.59 28.17 -19.73
CA ILE A 33 12.41 28.55 -21.14
C ILE A 33 10.97 29.03 -21.37
N PHE A 34 9.98 28.28 -20.86
CA PHE A 34 8.56 28.59 -21.00
C PHE A 34 8.19 29.99 -20.49
N ARG A 35 8.75 30.41 -19.35
CA ARG A 35 8.50 31.74 -18.76
C ARG A 35 9.35 32.84 -19.41
N ALA A 36 10.64 32.59 -19.61
CA ALA A 36 11.59 33.64 -19.97
C ALA A 36 11.42 34.14 -21.42
N VAL A 37 10.98 33.29 -22.33
CA VAL A 37 10.87 33.64 -23.75
C VAL A 37 9.78 34.71 -24.01
N PRO A 38 8.50 34.54 -23.60
CA PRO A 38 7.47 35.57 -23.79
C PRO A 38 7.80 36.87 -23.05
N VAL A 39 8.32 36.76 -21.82
CA VAL A 39 8.72 37.92 -21.00
C VAL A 39 9.78 38.76 -21.72
N ALA A 40 10.75 38.12 -22.38
CA ALA A 40 11.78 38.83 -23.14
C ALA A 40 11.24 39.61 -24.35
N LEU A 41 10.02 39.30 -24.81
CA LEU A 41 9.30 39.98 -25.88
C LEU A 41 8.22 40.94 -25.37
N GLY A 42 8.04 41.05 -24.05
CA GLY A 42 6.93 41.81 -23.46
C GLY A 42 5.55 41.20 -23.77
N GLN A 43 5.50 39.88 -24.00
CA GLN A 43 4.29 39.15 -24.37
C GLN A 43 3.80 38.24 -23.23
N GLN A 44 2.50 37.93 -23.24
CA GLN A 44 1.88 36.98 -22.32
C GLN A 44 2.18 35.53 -22.72
N HIS A 45 2.07 34.57 -21.80
CA HIS A 45 2.27 33.14 -22.09
C HIS A 45 1.28 32.61 -23.14
N SER A 46 0.12 33.23 -23.33
CA SER A 46 -0.84 32.83 -24.37
C SER A 46 -0.31 33.04 -25.80
N ALA A 47 0.72 33.87 -25.99
CA ALA A 47 1.31 34.20 -27.29
C ALA A 47 2.32 33.16 -27.81
N TRP A 48 2.55 32.07 -27.06
CA TRP A 48 3.51 31.03 -27.43
C TRP A 48 3.31 30.47 -28.86
N ASP A 49 2.08 30.44 -29.36
CA ASP A 49 1.78 29.97 -30.73
C ASP A 49 2.48 30.81 -31.80
N ALA A 50 2.51 32.14 -31.63
CA ALA A 50 3.20 33.04 -32.54
C ALA A 50 4.72 33.02 -32.33
N ILE A 51 5.16 32.78 -31.09
CA ILE A 51 6.58 32.80 -30.73
C ILE A 51 7.29 31.51 -31.17
N TRP A 52 6.62 30.36 -31.10
CA TRP A 52 7.23 29.04 -31.32
C TRP A 52 8.02 28.94 -32.62
N GLN A 53 7.45 29.44 -33.73
CA GLN A 53 8.10 29.41 -35.05
C GLN A 53 9.47 30.09 -35.07
N SER A 54 9.67 31.10 -34.22
CA SER A 54 10.95 31.81 -34.10
C SER A 54 11.95 31.13 -33.16
N VAL A 55 11.48 30.26 -32.26
CA VAL A 55 12.28 29.63 -31.20
C VAL A 55 12.72 28.23 -31.59
N ASP A 56 11.84 27.43 -32.18
CA ASP A 56 12.05 26.01 -32.52
C ASP A 56 13.37 25.75 -33.29
N PRO A 57 13.76 26.54 -34.31
CA PRO A 57 15.00 26.31 -35.06
C PRO A 57 16.29 26.44 -34.23
N PHE A 58 16.25 27.18 -33.12
CA PHE A 58 17.40 27.38 -32.22
C PHE A 58 17.38 26.44 -31.03
N LEU A 59 16.17 26.02 -30.61
CA LEU A 59 15.97 25.22 -29.40
C LEU A 59 16.73 23.90 -29.46
N ASP A 60 16.61 23.15 -30.55
CA ASP A 60 17.25 21.83 -30.68
C ASP A 60 18.78 21.91 -30.59
N ARG A 61 19.38 22.89 -31.28
CA ARG A 61 20.83 23.09 -31.26
C ARG A 61 21.31 23.49 -29.88
N PHE A 62 20.60 24.41 -29.23
CA PHE A 62 20.92 24.85 -27.88
C PHE A 62 20.84 23.71 -26.87
N LEU A 63 19.73 22.97 -26.87
CA LEU A 63 19.50 21.86 -25.95
C LEU A 63 20.50 20.72 -26.18
N SER A 64 20.83 20.39 -27.43
CA SER A 64 21.84 19.37 -27.76
C SER A 64 23.24 19.76 -27.27
N ALA A 65 23.62 21.03 -27.43
CA ALA A 65 24.88 21.55 -26.91
C ALA A 65 24.91 21.55 -25.38
N LEU A 66 23.79 21.93 -24.74
CA LEU A 66 23.65 21.89 -23.29
C LEU A 66 23.72 20.45 -22.75
N GLU A 67 23.08 19.49 -23.40
CA GLU A 67 23.15 18.07 -23.06
C GLU A 67 24.60 17.56 -23.13
N THR A 68 25.31 17.84 -24.24
CA THR A 68 26.71 17.43 -24.42
C THR A 68 27.61 18.01 -23.33
N ARG A 69 27.43 19.30 -23.02
CA ARG A 69 28.24 20.00 -22.02
C ARG A 69 27.92 19.57 -20.59
N SER A 70 26.65 19.41 -20.28
CA SER A 70 26.17 18.98 -18.96
C SER A 70 26.42 17.50 -18.69
N ARG A 71 26.56 16.69 -19.75
CA ARG A 71 26.65 15.22 -19.72
C ARG A 71 25.35 14.55 -19.26
N ALA A 72 24.24 15.28 -19.26
CA ALA A 72 22.92 14.77 -18.89
C ALA A 72 22.24 14.08 -20.10
N SER A 73 22.60 12.82 -20.37
CA SER A 73 22.07 12.06 -21.53
C SER A 73 20.53 12.05 -21.60
N GLY A 74 19.97 12.46 -22.74
CA GLY A 74 18.53 12.55 -22.99
C GLY A 74 17.87 13.84 -22.49
N LEU A 75 18.61 14.76 -21.84
CA LEU A 75 18.09 16.02 -21.33
C LEU A 75 17.43 16.86 -22.42
N ALA A 76 18.05 16.98 -23.60
CA ALA A 76 17.55 17.86 -24.66
C ALA A 76 16.14 17.48 -25.09
N ARG A 77 15.93 16.18 -25.31
CA ARG A 77 14.63 15.64 -25.71
C ARG A 77 13.59 15.72 -24.59
N ALA A 78 13.98 15.40 -23.36
CA ALA A 78 13.10 15.51 -22.19
C ALA A 78 12.58 16.95 -21.99
N VAL A 79 13.48 17.94 -22.12
CA VAL A 79 13.15 19.37 -21.97
C VAL A 79 12.22 19.81 -23.09
N ARG A 80 12.47 19.37 -24.32
CA ARG A 80 11.61 19.66 -25.46
C ARG A 80 10.19 19.14 -25.25
N VAL A 81 10.03 17.86 -24.91
CA VAL A 81 8.71 17.26 -24.63
C VAL A 81 7.99 18.01 -23.52
N SER A 82 8.68 18.33 -22.41
CA SER A 82 8.08 19.09 -21.33
C SER A 82 7.67 20.51 -21.74
N LEU A 83 8.46 21.18 -22.58
CA LEU A 83 8.16 22.52 -23.08
C LEU A 83 6.96 22.52 -24.03
N GLU A 84 6.93 21.58 -24.97
CA GLU A 84 5.82 21.39 -25.92
C GLU A 84 4.48 21.25 -25.17
N ARG A 85 4.46 20.39 -24.14
CA ARG A 85 3.29 20.22 -23.27
C ARG A 85 2.85 21.52 -22.61
N ARG A 86 3.78 22.24 -21.96
CA ARG A 86 3.46 23.51 -21.26
C ARG A 86 2.90 24.57 -22.20
N ILE A 87 3.43 24.65 -23.42
CA ILE A 87 2.90 25.51 -24.47
C ILE A 87 1.48 25.11 -24.83
N LEU A 88 1.27 23.82 -25.09
CA LEU A 88 -0.03 23.31 -25.49
C LEU A 88 -1.13 23.52 -24.43
N GLU A 89 -0.78 23.41 -23.15
CA GLU A 89 -1.69 23.60 -22.01
C GLU A 89 -2.17 25.06 -21.81
N ARG A 90 -1.33 26.03 -22.19
CA ARG A 90 -1.46 27.45 -21.80
C ARG A 90 -1.75 28.40 -22.95
N SER A 91 -1.46 28.02 -24.19
CA SER A 91 -1.73 28.91 -25.33
C SER A 91 -3.22 29.01 -25.64
N SER A 92 -3.63 30.07 -26.33
CA SER A 92 -5.01 30.30 -26.76
C SER A 92 -5.38 29.71 -28.14
N GLY A 93 -4.47 29.02 -28.82
CA GLY A 93 -4.70 28.50 -30.17
C GLY A 93 -5.89 27.52 -30.29
N SER A 94 -6.43 27.41 -31.50
CA SER A 94 -7.45 26.43 -31.83
C SER A 94 -6.88 25.00 -31.81
N LEU A 95 -7.64 24.06 -31.27
CA LEU A 95 -7.35 22.62 -31.31
C LEU A 95 -8.26 21.97 -32.37
N PRO A 96 -7.83 20.89 -33.05
CA PRO A 96 -6.62 20.10 -32.83
C PRO A 96 -5.35 20.71 -33.45
N ARG A 97 -4.16 20.36 -32.93
CA ARG A 97 -2.86 20.79 -33.48
C ARG A 97 -1.70 19.94 -32.98
N THR A 98 -0.61 19.90 -33.73
CA THR A 98 0.65 19.25 -33.34
C THR A 98 1.72 20.28 -33.04
N LEU A 99 2.47 20.07 -31.95
CA LEU A 99 3.67 20.81 -31.61
C LEU A 99 4.79 19.79 -31.34
N GLY A 100 5.75 19.69 -32.26
CA GLY A 100 6.82 18.70 -32.22
C GLY A 100 6.29 17.28 -32.07
N LEU A 101 6.58 16.61 -30.95
CA LEU A 101 6.20 15.21 -30.69
C LEU A 101 4.81 15.07 -30.05
N THR A 102 4.17 16.18 -29.71
CA THR A 102 2.92 16.21 -28.95
C THR A 102 1.76 16.74 -29.80
N HIS A 103 0.69 15.96 -29.89
CA HIS A 103 -0.55 16.38 -30.53
C HIS A 103 -1.61 16.72 -29.48
N ALA A 104 -2.26 17.87 -29.61
CA ALA A 104 -3.29 18.33 -28.69
C ALA A 104 -4.68 18.33 -29.32
N VAL A 105 -5.67 17.84 -28.59
CA VAL A 105 -7.09 17.77 -29.00
C VAL A 105 -8.03 18.27 -27.89
N ARG A 106 -9.29 18.53 -28.26
CA ARG A 106 -10.40 18.72 -27.32
C ARG A 106 -11.27 17.48 -27.35
N VAL A 107 -11.70 17.04 -26.18
CA VAL A 107 -12.67 15.95 -26.04
C VAL A 107 -13.84 16.45 -25.20
N GLU A 108 -15.00 16.59 -25.83
CA GLU A 108 -16.26 16.85 -25.14
C GLU A 108 -16.85 15.50 -24.69
N VAL A 109 -16.91 15.26 -23.38
CA VAL A 109 -17.29 13.94 -22.84
C VAL A 109 -18.76 13.59 -23.09
N THR A 110 -19.59 14.59 -23.42
CA THR A 110 -21.02 14.42 -23.72
C THR A 110 -21.30 14.20 -25.21
N GLU A 111 -20.27 14.18 -26.07
CA GLU A 111 -20.34 13.88 -27.50
C GLU A 111 -19.66 12.54 -27.81
N PRO A 112 -19.99 11.86 -28.93
CA PRO A 112 -19.34 10.61 -29.30
C PRO A 112 -17.82 10.73 -29.34
N ILE A 113 -17.14 9.86 -28.60
CA ILE A 113 -15.67 9.77 -28.57
C ILE A 113 -15.26 8.67 -29.55
N GLY A 114 -14.25 8.91 -30.39
CA GLY A 114 -13.79 7.94 -31.39
C GLY A 114 -12.28 7.71 -31.35
N ASP A 115 -11.83 6.71 -32.11
CA ASP A 115 -10.41 6.44 -32.34
C ASP A 115 -9.72 7.68 -32.94
N THR A 116 -8.53 8.00 -32.42
CA THR A 116 -7.70 9.08 -32.94
C THR A 116 -6.47 8.50 -33.64
N ALA A 117 -6.26 8.87 -34.89
CA ALA A 117 -5.08 8.50 -35.68
C ALA A 117 -4.18 9.72 -35.90
N PHE A 118 -2.87 9.50 -35.97
CA PHE A 118 -1.87 10.55 -36.05
C PHE A 118 -0.95 10.34 -37.26
N LEU A 119 -0.27 11.42 -37.66
CA LEU A 119 0.83 11.31 -38.61
C LEU A 119 2.05 10.64 -37.93
N PRO A 120 2.94 10.00 -38.71
CA PRO A 120 4.19 9.45 -38.19
C PRO A 120 4.98 10.51 -37.39
N GLY A 121 5.51 10.10 -36.23
CA GLY A 121 6.34 10.94 -35.37
C GLY A 121 5.62 11.62 -34.19
N VAL A 122 4.30 11.52 -34.10
CA VAL A 122 3.57 11.89 -32.87
C VAL A 122 3.73 10.78 -31.83
N GLU A 123 4.14 11.15 -30.62
CA GLU A 123 4.42 10.21 -29.52
C GLU A 123 3.56 10.44 -28.29
N ARG A 124 2.97 11.62 -28.18
CA ARG A 124 2.17 12.08 -27.05
C ARG A 124 0.86 12.68 -27.55
N LEU A 125 -0.25 12.29 -26.92
CA LEU A 125 -1.55 12.91 -27.08
C LEU A 125 -1.86 13.72 -25.82
N HIS A 126 -2.12 15.01 -25.96
CA HIS A 126 -2.58 15.89 -24.90
C HIS A 126 -4.06 16.24 -25.11
N CYS A 127 -4.95 15.77 -24.24
CA CYS A 127 -6.38 16.03 -24.37
C CYS A 127 -6.82 17.09 -23.36
N ALA A 128 -7.36 18.21 -23.84
CA ALA A 128 -8.20 19.07 -23.02
C ALA A 128 -9.59 18.43 -22.93
N VAL A 129 -10.01 18.05 -21.71
CA VAL A 129 -11.28 17.38 -21.47
C VAL A 129 -12.32 18.42 -21.07
N LEU A 130 -13.42 18.46 -21.82
CA LEU A 130 -14.54 19.36 -21.62
C LEU A 130 -15.81 18.56 -21.31
N MET A 131 -16.73 19.24 -20.64
CA MET A 131 -18.04 18.73 -20.29
C MET A 131 -19.06 19.86 -20.39
N GLU A 132 -20.02 19.72 -21.30
CA GLU A 132 -21.00 20.76 -21.64
C GLU A 132 -20.31 22.12 -21.94
N GLY A 133 -19.14 22.09 -22.58
CA GLY A 133 -18.34 23.28 -22.91
C GLY A 133 -17.46 23.82 -21.78
N GLU A 134 -17.55 23.29 -20.55
CA GLU A 134 -16.67 23.65 -19.43
C GLU A 134 -15.44 22.73 -19.36
N ARG A 135 -14.25 23.28 -19.09
CA ARG A 135 -13.01 22.48 -18.98
C ARG A 135 -12.97 21.74 -17.64
N LEU A 136 -12.94 20.41 -17.68
CA LEU A 136 -12.71 19.56 -16.51
C LEU A 136 -11.23 19.50 -16.13
N GLY A 137 -10.36 19.42 -17.15
CA GLY A 137 -8.92 19.31 -16.95
C GLY A 137 -8.20 18.84 -18.20
N THR A 138 -7.06 18.17 -18.01
CA THR A 138 -6.26 17.56 -19.08
C THR A 138 -5.85 16.14 -18.71
N ILE A 139 -5.62 15.33 -19.74
CA ILE A 139 -4.93 14.04 -19.65
C ILE A 139 -3.89 13.96 -20.76
N GLU A 140 -2.84 13.19 -20.52
CA GLU A 140 -1.81 12.86 -21.50
C GLU A 140 -1.71 11.35 -21.68
N LEU A 141 -1.61 10.90 -22.94
CA LEU A 141 -1.50 9.49 -23.31
C LEU A 141 -0.33 9.27 -24.29
N PRO A 142 0.35 8.13 -24.23
CA PRO A 142 1.31 7.75 -25.25
C PRO A 142 0.57 7.44 -26.56
N VAL A 143 1.18 7.83 -27.69
CA VAL A 143 0.73 7.41 -29.03
C VAL A 143 1.56 6.19 -29.43
N CYS A 144 0.91 5.04 -29.57
CA CYS A 144 1.53 3.80 -29.99
C CYS A 144 0.99 3.39 -31.35
N ASP A 145 1.90 3.05 -32.28
CA ASP A 145 1.55 2.67 -33.65
C ASP A 145 0.57 3.69 -34.29
N GLU A 146 0.89 4.97 -34.14
CA GLU A 146 0.17 6.12 -34.73
C GLU A 146 -1.32 6.21 -34.35
N SER A 147 -1.74 5.60 -33.24
CA SER A 147 -3.14 5.66 -32.80
C SER A 147 -3.32 5.70 -31.28
N VAL A 148 -4.40 6.37 -30.87
CA VAL A 148 -4.99 6.28 -29.53
C VAL A 148 -6.45 5.87 -29.71
N PRO A 149 -6.79 4.61 -29.43
CA PRO A 149 -8.15 4.12 -29.54
C PRO A 149 -9.13 4.73 -28.52
N GLU A 150 -10.40 4.81 -28.88
CA GLU A 150 -11.50 5.31 -28.04
C GLU A 150 -11.52 4.63 -26.66
N TRP A 151 -11.36 3.30 -26.63
CA TRP A 151 -11.47 2.52 -25.39
C TRP A 151 -10.39 2.85 -24.36
N VAL A 152 -9.20 3.30 -24.79
CA VAL A 152 -8.12 3.80 -23.92
C VAL A 152 -8.41 5.24 -23.50
N LEU A 153 -8.85 6.09 -24.44
CA LEU A 153 -9.16 7.49 -24.17
C LEU A 153 -10.30 7.64 -23.14
N ARG A 154 -11.38 6.86 -23.30
CA ARG A 154 -12.51 6.82 -22.34
C ARG A 154 -12.05 6.35 -20.96
N ASP A 155 -11.16 5.38 -20.90
CA ASP A 155 -10.62 4.86 -19.63
C ASP A 155 -9.78 5.89 -18.89
N ALA A 156 -8.91 6.60 -19.61
CA ALA A 156 -8.08 7.66 -19.05
C ALA A 156 -8.91 8.86 -18.56
N ILE A 157 -9.96 9.24 -19.30
CA ILE A 157 -10.91 10.28 -18.88
C ILE A 157 -11.63 9.85 -17.60
N ALA A 158 -12.14 8.62 -17.55
CA ALA A 158 -12.83 8.11 -16.37
C ALA A 158 -11.90 8.00 -15.15
N ASP A 159 -10.66 7.53 -15.33
CA ASP A 159 -9.68 7.42 -14.26
C ASP A 159 -9.43 8.76 -13.55
N ARG A 160 -9.41 9.85 -14.33
CA ARG A 160 -9.12 11.20 -13.85
C ARG A 160 -10.35 11.99 -13.39
N PHE A 161 -11.49 11.85 -14.08
CA PHE A 161 -12.62 12.77 -13.95
C PHE A 161 -13.95 12.11 -13.57
N ALA A 162 -13.98 10.81 -13.27
CA ALA A 162 -15.23 10.10 -12.98
C ALA A 162 -16.10 10.79 -11.90
N TRP A 163 -15.51 11.27 -10.80
CA TRP A 163 -16.26 11.96 -9.74
C TRP A 163 -16.94 13.25 -10.23
N GLN A 164 -16.23 14.07 -11.00
CA GLN A 164 -16.79 15.32 -11.52
C GLN A 164 -17.90 15.03 -12.53
N ILE A 165 -17.70 14.04 -13.41
CA ILE A 165 -18.67 13.65 -14.44
C ILE A 165 -19.94 13.10 -13.81
N ILE A 166 -19.82 12.21 -12.82
CA ILE A 166 -20.99 11.64 -12.16
C ILE A 166 -21.72 12.68 -11.30
N GLY A 167 -20.99 13.60 -10.64
CA GLY A 167 -21.58 14.72 -9.92
C GLY A 167 -22.43 15.61 -10.82
N ARG A 168 -21.89 15.99 -12.00
CA ARG A 168 -22.64 16.73 -13.02
C ARG A 168 -23.84 15.95 -13.56
N PHE A 169 -23.70 14.64 -13.77
CA PHE A 169 -24.83 13.80 -14.15
C PHE A 169 -25.94 13.82 -13.09
N PHE A 170 -25.61 13.69 -11.80
CA PHE A 170 -26.57 13.78 -10.70
C PHE A 170 -27.19 15.17 -10.56
N GLU A 171 -26.45 16.25 -10.82
CA GLU A 171 -27.03 17.60 -10.89
C GLU A 171 -28.19 17.69 -11.91
N ARG A 172 -28.08 16.98 -13.03
CA ARG A 172 -29.10 16.97 -14.10
C ARG A 172 -30.22 15.97 -13.88
N SER A 173 -29.98 14.91 -13.11
CA SER A 173 -30.87 13.74 -13.03
C SER A 173 -31.49 13.49 -11.65
N ILE A 174 -30.78 13.76 -10.56
CA ILE A 174 -31.20 13.39 -9.19
C ILE A 174 -31.30 14.63 -8.31
N TYR A 175 -30.23 15.42 -8.21
CA TYR A 175 -30.18 16.58 -7.32
C TYR A 175 -31.15 17.68 -7.75
N VAL A 176 -31.54 17.72 -9.03
CA VAL A 176 -32.61 18.61 -9.52
C VAL A 176 -33.96 18.34 -8.85
N HIS A 177 -34.19 17.13 -8.34
CA HIS A 177 -35.40 16.74 -7.62
C HIS A 177 -35.29 16.90 -6.10
N CYS A 178 -34.14 17.34 -5.58
CA CYS A 178 -33.96 17.54 -4.15
C CYS A 178 -34.66 18.80 -3.66
N GLU A 179 -35.40 18.67 -2.56
CA GLU A 179 -35.92 19.79 -1.78
C GLU A 179 -34.79 20.37 -0.92
N MET A 180 -34.49 21.66 -1.12
CA MET A 180 -33.48 22.38 -0.35
C MET A 180 -34.12 23.13 0.82
N ARG A 181 -33.71 22.81 2.05
CA ARG A 181 -34.22 23.45 3.27
C ARG A 181 -33.10 24.19 3.99
N LYS A 182 -33.31 25.48 4.30
CA LYS A 182 -32.38 26.29 5.09
C LYS A 182 -32.67 26.14 6.57
N GLY A 183 -31.66 25.74 7.36
CA GLY A 183 -31.74 25.62 8.81
C GLY A 183 -30.62 26.38 9.53
N ALA A 184 -30.59 26.28 10.86
CA ALA A 184 -29.62 27.01 11.71
C ALA A 184 -28.15 26.60 11.49
N ARG A 185 -27.91 25.40 10.96
CA ARG A 185 -26.56 24.86 10.67
C ARG A 185 -26.17 24.94 9.18
N GLY A 186 -26.95 25.65 8.36
CA GLY A 186 -26.77 25.73 6.90
C GLY A 186 -27.91 25.07 6.12
N TRP A 187 -27.68 24.80 4.84
CA TRP A 187 -28.65 24.13 3.98
C TRP A 187 -28.66 22.60 4.18
N SER A 188 -29.80 21.98 3.91
CA SER A 188 -29.97 20.54 3.84
C SER A 188 -30.70 20.16 2.56
N ALA A 189 -30.31 19.03 1.96
CA ALA A 189 -30.88 18.50 0.73
C ALA A 189 -31.66 17.22 1.04
N TRP A 190 -32.90 17.16 0.56
CA TRP A 190 -33.83 16.06 0.81
C TRP A 190 -34.35 15.50 -0.52
N LEU A 191 -34.36 14.18 -0.67
CA LEU A 191 -34.94 13.51 -1.83
C LEU A 191 -36.08 12.59 -1.35
N ASP A 192 -37.31 12.84 -1.81
CA ASP A 192 -38.51 12.10 -1.41
C ASP A 192 -38.66 11.93 0.12
N GLY A 193 -38.33 12.99 0.88
CA GLY A 193 -38.40 13.00 2.34
C GLY A 193 -37.21 12.35 3.06
N THR A 194 -36.22 11.81 2.32
CA THR A 194 -34.97 11.28 2.88
C THR A 194 -33.89 12.35 2.90
N LEU A 195 -33.22 12.56 4.05
CA LEU A 195 -32.10 13.49 4.16
C LEU A 195 -30.87 12.92 3.44
N LEU A 196 -30.36 13.63 2.44
CA LEU A 196 -29.12 13.25 1.74
C LEU A 196 -27.89 13.89 2.40
N ALA A 197 -27.96 15.19 2.70
CA ALA A 197 -26.87 15.91 3.35
C ALA A 197 -27.39 17.13 4.12
N GLU A 198 -26.72 17.47 5.22
CA GLU A 198 -26.95 18.69 5.99
C GLU A 198 -25.67 19.52 6.15
N GLY A 199 -25.81 20.77 6.62
CA GLY A 199 -24.69 21.68 6.81
C GLY A 199 -24.00 22.06 5.50
N LEU A 200 -24.79 22.31 4.46
CA LEU A 200 -24.30 22.74 3.15
C LEU A 200 -24.18 24.28 3.12
N PRO A 201 -23.19 24.82 2.37
CA PRO A 201 -22.91 26.26 2.32
C PRO A 201 -24.00 27.06 1.59
N ASP A 202 -23.95 28.38 1.77
CA ASP A 202 -24.91 29.31 1.17
C ASP A 202 -24.68 29.55 -0.33
N GLY A 203 -23.45 29.44 -0.84
CA GLY A 203 -23.17 29.62 -2.27
C GLY A 203 -23.68 28.45 -3.12
N ASP A 204 -24.43 28.69 -4.20
CA ASP A 204 -25.05 27.61 -4.98
C ASP A 204 -24.03 26.63 -5.59
N ALA A 205 -22.91 27.11 -6.12
CA ALA A 205 -21.86 26.25 -6.67
C ALA A 205 -21.18 25.40 -5.58
N GLU A 206 -20.78 26.04 -4.47
CA GLU A 206 -20.20 25.36 -3.31
C GLU A 206 -21.18 24.35 -2.69
N ARG A 207 -22.48 24.68 -2.67
CA ARG A 207 -23.55 23.82 -2.16
C ARG A 207 -23.67 22.55 -2.98
N ARG A 208 -23.63 22.66 -4.31
CA ARG A 208 -23.67 21.49 -5.20
C ARG A 208 -22.47 20.57 -5.01
N THR A 209 -21.26 21.13 -4.97
CA THR A 209 -20.04 20.34 -4.71
C THR A 209 -20.10 19.68 -3.32
N ALA A 210 -20.46 20.42 -2.28
CA ALA A 210 -20.58 19.89 -0.92
C ALA A 210 -21.67 18.82 -0.78
N LEU A 211 -22.78 18.93 -1.51
CA LEU A 211 -23.80 17.90 -1.57
C LEU A 211 -23.22 16.61 -2.17
N HIS A 212 -22.53 16.72 -3.30
CA HIS A 212 -21.94 15.55 -3.95
C HIS A 212 -20.84 14.90 -3.11
N ASP A 213 -19.98 15.68 -2.47
CA ASP A 213 -18.92 15.13 -1.62
C ASP A 213 -19.47 14.43 -0.36
N LYS A 214 -20.62 14.86 0.16
CA LYS A 214 -21.26 14.26 1.34
C LYS A 214 -22.15 13.06 1.02
N ALA A 215 -22.92 13.11 -0.06
CA ALA A 215 -23.98 12.11 -0.36
C ALA A 215 -23.75 11.35 -1.68
N GLY A 216 -22.83 11.81 -2.52
CA GLY A 216 -22.69 11.32 -3.89
C GLY A 216 -22.33 9.84 -3.99
N TRP A 217 -21.61 9.29 -3.00
CA TRP A 217 -21.22 7.88 -3.01
C TRP A 217 -22.42 6.98 -2.71
N ASP A 218 -23.25 7.36 -1.73
CA ASP A 218 -24.47 6.63 -1.39
C ASP A 218 -25.49 6.70 -2.54
N VAL A 219 -25.65 7.89 -3.14
CA VAL A 219 -26.49 8.09 -4.33
C VAL A 219 -25.98 7.25 -5.50
N PHE A 220 -24.67 7.20 -5.71
CA PHE A 220 -24.06 6.36 -6.74
C PHE A 220 -24.30 4.87 -6.51
N LEU A 221 -24.08 4.36 -5.30
CA LEU A 221 -24.32 2.96 -4.99
C LEU A 221 -25.81 2.62 -5.12
N HIS A 222 -26.72 3.52 -4.73
CA HIS A 222 -28.15 3.34 -4.93
C HIS A 222 -28.52 3.26 -6.42
N GLU A 223 -28.01 4.19 -7.25
CA GLU A 223 -28.21 4.15 -8.70
C GLU A 223 -27.61 2.89 -9.35
N LEU A 224 -26.44 2.45 -8.89
CA LEU A 224 -25.78 1.27 -9.42
C LEU A 224 -26.54 -0.02 -9.06
N TRP A 225 -26.96 -0.17 -7.80
CA TRP A 225 -27.47 -1.44 -7.26
C TRP A 225 -29.00 -1.55 -7.19
N GLU A 226 -29.71 -0.45 -6.96
CA GLU A 226 -31.13 -0.45 -6.59
C GLU A 226 -32.00 0.22 -7.66
N GLY A 227 -31.55 1.32 -8.27
CA GLY A 227 -32.32 2.12 -9.22
C GLY A 227 -33.55 2.80 -8.59
N ALA A 228 -34.24 3.65 -9.35
CA ALA A 228 -35.36 4.49 -8.88
C ALA A 228 -36.61 3.75 -8.35
N ALA A 229 -36.64 2.41 -8.39
CA ALA A 229 -37.74 1.60 -7.87
C ALA A 229 -37.21 0.69 -6.74
N ARG A 230 -37.67 0.94 -5.50
CA ARG A 230 -37.43 0.04 -4.36
C ARG A 230 -37.80 -1.40 -4.76
N PRO A 231 -36.93 -2.40 -4.60
CA PRO A 231 -37.29 -3.76 -4.95
C PRO A 231 -38.35 -4.27 -3.98
N SER A 232 -39.58 -4.47 -4.47
CA SER A 232 -40.54 -5.33 -3.79
C SER A 232 -40.18 -6.80 -4.07
N ARG A 233 -40.05 -7.59 -3.00
CA ARG A 233 -39.94 -9.06 -2.96
C ARG A 233 -38.60 -9.68 -3.41
N THR A 234 -38.05 -10.44 -2.47
CA THR A 234 -36.91 -11.35 -2.54
C THR A 234 -37.02 -12.27 -3.76
N VAL A 235 -36.22 -12.03 -4.81
CA VAL A 235 -36.01 -13.00 -5.89
C VAL A 235 -34.95 -13.99 -5.39
N VAL A 236 -35.38 -15.15 -4.92
CA VAL A 236 -34.47 -16.26 -4.59
C VAL A 236 -34.17 -17.00 -5.90
N ALA A 237 -33.01 -16.74 -6.50
CA ALA A 237 -32.55 -17.58 -7.61
C ALA A 237 -31.99 -18.89 -7.03
N GLN A 238 -32.59 -20.04 -7.36
CA GLN A 238 -31.93 -21.32 -7.10
C GLN A 238 -30.80 -21.49 -8.12
N VAL A 239 -29.66 -22.08 -7.74
CA VAL A 239 -28.52 -22.29 -8.64
C VAL A 239 -28.84 -23.22 -9.84
N SER A 240 -30.02 -23.84 -9.87
CA SER A 240 -30.58 -24.46 -11.08
C SER A 240 -31.09 -23.46 -12.14
N ASP A 241 -31.56 -22.28 -11.73
CA ASP A 241 -31.99 -21.19 -12.64
C ASP A 241 -30.81 -20.30 -13.08
N VAL A 242 -29.72 -20.32 -12.30
CA VAL A 242 -28.40 -19.77 -12.66
C VAL A 242 -27.65 -20.77 -13.55
N ALA A 243 -28.26 -21.17 -14.65
CA ALA A 243 -27.64 -22.03 -15.65
C ALA A 243 -26.49 -21.28 -16.34
N LYS A 244 -25.23 -21.67 -16.07
CA LYS A 244 -23.97 -21.48 -16.86
C LYS A 244 -22.71 -21.29 -15.99
N SER A 245 -22.53 -22.00 -14.87
CA SER A 245 -21.19 -22.02 -14.25
C SER A 245 -20.21 -22.76 -15.17
N GLN A 246 -19.45 -22.02 -15.99
CA GLN A 246 -18.31 -22.59 -16.70
C GLN A 246 -17.14 -22.67 -15.71
N GLN A 247 -16.83 -23.88 -15.23
CA GLN A 247 -15.61 -24.20 -14.48
C GLN A 247 -15.35 -23.32 -13.24
N GLY A 248 -16.41 -23.00 -12.47
CA GLY A 248 -16.30 -22.26 -11.21
C GLY A 248 -16.48 -20.75 -11.33
N TRP A 249 -16.64 -20.18 -12.53
CA TRP A 249 -17.00 -18.77 -12.70
C TRP A 249 -18.50 -18.53 -12.73
N LEU A 250 -18.93 -17.44 -12.09
CA LEU A 250 -20.25 -16.86 -12.16
C LEU A 250 -20.12 -15.37 -12.43
N THR A 251 -20.90 -14.85 -13.35
CA THR A 251 -20.84 -13.44 -13.76
C THR A 251 -22.14 -12.75 -13.38
N VAL A 252 -22.04 -11.56 -12.77
CA VAL A 252 -23.20 -10.73 -12.40
C VAL A 252 -23.03 -9.35 -13.01
N GLU A 253 -24.07 -8.88 -13.70
CA GLU A 253 -24.14 -7.53 -14.24
C GLU A 253 -24.80 -6.60 -13.21
N ALA A 254 -24.11 -5.50 -12.85
CA ALA A 254 -24.58 -4.55 -11.84
C ALA A 254 -25.95 -3.97 -12.19
N SER A 255 -26.18 -3.71 -13.48
CA SER A 255 -27.44 -3.14 -13.95
C SER A 255 -28.62 -4.12 -13.98
N ALA A 256 -28.40 -5.43 -13.79
CA ALA A 256 -29.43 -6.47 -13.76
C ALA A 256 -29.94 -6.78 -12.33
N PRO A 257 -31.11 -7.44 -12.14
CA PRO A 257 -31.56 -7.91 -10.84
C PRO A 257 -30.51 -8.82 -10.17
N PHE A 258 -30.13 -8.49 -8.93
CA PHE A 258 -29.04 -9.17 -8.24
C PHE A 258 -29.53 -10.46 -7.55
N PRO A 259 -28.94 -11.64 -7.83
CA PRO A 259 -29.43 -12.91 -7.29
C PRO A 259 -28.86 -13.25 -5.90
N ASP A 260 -29.61 -14.03 -5.12
CA ASP A 260 -29.03 -14.88 -4.08
C ASP A 260 -28.32 -16.08 -4.74
N ILE A 261 -27.21 -16.55 -4.16
CA ILE A 261 -26.38 -17.63 -4.74
C ILE A 261 -26.25 -18.78 -3.74
N VAL A 262 -26.43 -20.02 -4.21
CA VAL A 262 -26.24 -21.26 -3.43
C VAL A 262 -25.18 -22.14 -4.12
N PRO A 263 -23.88 -21.91 -3.88
CA PRO A 263 -22.82 -22.63 -4.59
C PRO A 263 -22.94 -24.15 -4.41
N LYS A 264 -22.85 -24.91 -5.51
CA LYS A 264 -22.87 -26.38 -5.50
C LYS A 264 -21.48 -27.00 -5.27
N SER A 265 -20.42 -26.21 -5.44
CA SER A 265 -19.03 -26.60 -5.25
C SER A 265 -18.18 -25.35 -5.06
N THR A 266 -17.12 -25.46 -4.25
CA THR A 266 -16.09 -24.44 -4.11
C THR A 266 -14.78 -24.88 -4.77
N PRO A 267 -13.93 -23.94 -5.25
CA PRO A 267 -14.12 -22.49 -5.20
C PRO A 267 -15.13 -21.96 -6.23
N LEU A 268 -15.88 -20.92 -5.84
CA LEU A 268 -16.71 -20.11 -6.73
C LEU A 268 -16.05 -18.76 -6.97
N TYR A 269 -15.91 -18.36 -8.23
CA TYR A 269 -15.38 -17.06 -8.65
C TYR A 269 -16.50 -16.21 -9.20
N LEU A 270 -16.78 -15.10 -8.52
CA LEU A 270 -17.84 -14.18 -8.90
C LEU A 270 -17.23 -12.95 -9.58
N GLN A 271 -17.48 -12.79 -10.86
CA GLN A 271 -17.10 -11.62 -11.64
C GLN A 271 -18.22 -10.57 -11.66
N LEU A 272 -17.86 -9.32 -11.41
CA LEU A 272 -18.75 -8.17 -11.60
C LEU A 272 -18.55 -7.57 -13.00
N LEU A 273 -19.66 -7.43 -13.73
CA LEU A 273 -19.75 -6.60 -14.92
C LEU A 273 -20.47 -5.28 -14.61
N ILE A 274 -20.05 -4.22 -15.25
CA ILE A 274 -20.72 -2.91 -15.23
C ILE A 274 -20.85 -2.48 -16.69
N GLY A 275 -22.08 -2.38 -17.20
CA GLY A 275 -22.31 -2.04 -18.61
C GLY A 275 -21.75 -3.09 -19.57
N GLY A 276 -21.67 -4.35 -19.14
CA GLY A 276 -21.05 -5.45 -19.87
C GLY A 276 -19.52 -5.50 -19.82
N ALA A 277 -18.85 -4.61 -19.09
CA ALA A 277 -17.40 -4.62 -18.92
C ALA A 277 -16.98 -5.26 -17.60
N GLY A 278 -16.05 -6.22 -17.66
CA GLY A 278 -15.48 -6.86 -16.48
C GLY A 278 -14.72 -5.86 -15.61
N THR A 279 -15.09 -5.76 -14.34
CA THR A 279 -14.51 -4.78 -13.40
C THR A 279 -13.60 -5.45 -12.39
N SER A 280 -14.15 -6.44 -11.67
CA SER A 280 -13.48 -7.13 -10.58
C SER A 280 -14.01 -8.56 -10.44
N ALA A 281 -13.31 -9.37 -9.65
CA ALA A 281 -13.75 -10.70 -9.29
C ALA A 281 -13.41 -11.01 -7.84
N VAL A 282 -14.31 -11.75 -7.16
CA VAL A 282 -14.12 -12.23 -5.79
C VAL A 282 -14.21 -13.74 -5.75
N SER A 283 -13.44 -14.38 -4.87
CA SER A 283 -13.38 -15.82 -4.73
C SER A 283 -13.97 -16.29 -3.41
N PHE A 284 -14.76 -17.37 -3.46
CA PHE A 284 -15.33 -18.03 -2.29
C PHE A 284 -14.78 -19.45 -2.22
N THR A 285 -13.95 -19.72 -1.20
CA THR A 285 -13.14 -20.95 -1.10
C THR A 285 -13.60 -21.93 -0.02
N ARG A 286 -14.59 -21.57 0.80
CA ARG A 286 -15.22 -22.44 1.81
C ARG A 286 -16.64 -22.80 1.39
N ASP A 287 -17.14 -23.93 1.88
CA ASP A 287 -18.53 -24.35 1.69
C ASP A 287 -19.48 -23.33 2.33
N ILE A 288 -20.03 -22.45 1.49
CA ILE A 288 -21.03 -21.47 1.89
C ILE A 288 -22.39 -21.99 1.41
N HIS A 289 -23.30 -22.27 2.35
CA HIS A 289 -24.62 -22.81 2.01
C HIS A 289 -25.52 -21.80 1.28
N ARG A 290 -25.29 -20.49 1.44
CA ARG A 290 -25.98 -19.41 0.72
C ARG A 290 -25.23 -18.09 0.85
N LEU A 291 -25.07 -17.38 -0.26
CA LEU A 291 -24.62 -15.99 -0.33
C LEU A 291 -25.84 -15.11 -0.66
N GLY A 292 -26.22 -14.25 0.27
CA GLY A 292 -27.29 -13.27 0.03
C GLY A 292 -26.85 -12.15 -0.91
N ALA A 293 -27.76 -11.66 -1.75
CA ALA A 293 -27.49 -10.56 -2.70
C ALA A 293 -26.85 -9.33 -2.03
N GLU A 294 -27.28 -8.99 -0.82
CA GLU A 294 -26.73 -7.86 -0.05
C GLU A 294 -25.26 -8.08 0.37
N SER A 295 -24.95 -9.26 0.89
CA SER A 295 -23.57 -9.64 1.29
C SER A 295 -22.63 -9.64 0.07
N ILE A 296 -23.12 -10.11 -1.07
CA ILE A 296 -22.36 -10.09 -2.32
C ILE A 296 -22.10 -8.65 -2.78
N ARG A 297 -23.13 -7.78 -2.80
CA ARG A 297 -22.97 -6.36 -3.16
C ARG A 297 -21.97 -5.66 -2.25
N LYS A 298 -22.07 -5.88 -0.93
CA LYS A 298 -21.11 -5.34 0.04
C LYS A 298 -19.69 -5.80 -0.29
N THR A 299 -19.49 -7.11 -0.47
CA THR A 299 -18.16 -7.68 -0.78
C THR A 299 -17.60 -7.11 -2.08
N LEU A 300 -18.39 -7.06 -3.14
CA LEU A 300 -17.96 -6.48 -4.42
C LEU A 300 -17.67 -4.98 -4.33
N THR A 301 -18.41 -4.25 -3.49
CA THR A 301 -18.19 -2.82 -3.24
C THR A 301 -16.91 -2.59 -2.48
N ASP A 302 -16.65 -3.38 -1.44
CA ASP A 302 -15.42 -3.31 -0.63
C ASP A 302 -14.18 -3.66 -1.47
N GLU A 303 -14.28 -4.68 -2.33
CA GLU A 303 -13.15 -5.16 -3.15
C GLU A 303 -12.88 -4.30 -4.39
N SER A 304 -13.92 -3.69 -4.97
CA SER A 304 -13.77 -2.84 -6.17
C SER A 304 -13.52 -1.38 -5.82
N GLY A 305 -14.04 -0.91 -4.68
CA GLY A 305 -13.92 0.47 -4.23
C GLY A 305 -14.31 1.48 -5.30
N TYR A 306 -13.48 2.51 -5.46
CA TYR A 306 -13.71 3.60 -6.41
C TYR A 306 -13.68 3.16 -7.89
N GLU A 307 -13.18 1.96 -8.19
CA GLU A 307 -13.18 1.42 -9.55
C GLU A 307 -14.60 1.25 -10.11
N LEU A 308 -15.58 1.00 -9.24
CA LEU A 308 -17.00 0.95 -9.63
C LEU A 308 -17.44 2.24 -10.33
N CYS A 309 -17.08 3.40 -9.77
CA CYS A 309 -17.45 4.70 -10.30
C CYS A 309 -16.77 4.95 -11.65
N ARG A 310 -15.47 4.63 -11.75
CA ARG A 310 -14.71 4.78 -12.99
C ARG A 310 -15.32 3.96 -14.13
N VAL A 311 -15.59 2.67 -13.90
CA VAL A 311 -16.18 1.82 -14.94
C VAL A 311 -17.61 2.25 -15.28
N ALA A 312 -18.42 2.63 -14.29
CA ALA A 312 -19.78 3.10 -14.52
C ALA A 312 -19.81 4.38 -15.38
N VAL A 313 -18.94 5.34 -15.11
CA VAL A 313 -18.79 6.55 -15.94
C VAL A 313 -18.29 6.19 -17.33
N ARG A 314 -17.25 5.35 -17.42
CA ARG A 314 -16.63 4.94 -18.68
C ARG A 314 -17.63 4.31 -19.63
N GLU A 315 -18.42 3.35 -19.15
CA GLU A 315 -19.34 2.56 -19.98
C GLU A 315 -20.73 3.22 -20.11
N GLY A 316 -21.20 3.96 -19.10
CA GLY A 316 -22.57 4.48 -19.04
C GLY A 316 -22.73 5.97 -19.39
N LEU A 317 -21.72 6.81 -19.16
CA LEU A 317 -21.87 8.27 -19.24
C LEU A 317 -21.01 8.95 -20.32
N LEU A 318 -19.81 8.44 -20.60
CA LEU A 318 -18.96 9.00 -21.64
C LEU A 318 -19.55 8.75 -23.04
N GLY A 319 -19.43 9.72 -23.94
CA GLY A 319 -19.83 9.55 -25.33
C GLY A 319 -21.29 9.89 -25.62
N ALA A 320 -22.03 10.40 -24.63
CA ALA A 320 -23.48 10.65 -24.74
C ALA A 320 -23.92 11.88 -23.93
N PRO A 321 -24.98 12.59 -24.35
CA PRO A 321 -25.54 13.71 -23.60
C PRO A 321 -25.95 13.29 -22.18
N LEU A 322 -25.74 14.15 -21.18
CA LEU A 322 -26.23 13.88 -19.83
C LEU A 322 -27.74 14.11 -19.67
N SER A 323 -28.33 14.92 -20.55
CA SER A 323 -29.76 15.22 -20.55
C SER A 323 -30.59 14.03 -21.06
N GLY A 324 -31.88 13.97 -20.67
CA GLY A 324 -32.82 12.96 -21.18
C GLY A 324 -33.18 11.84 -20.20
N ALA A 325 -33.71 12.21 -19.02
CA ALA A 325 -34.53 11.42 -18.07
C ALA A 325 -34.24 9.90 -17.92
N THR A 326 -32.98 9.48 -18.04
CA THR A 326 -32.57 8.07 -17.92
C THR A 326 -31.61 7.94 -16.75
N SER A 327 -31.90 6.98 -15.86
CA SER A 327 -31.03 6.66 -14.73
C SER A 327 -29.68 6.12 -15.20
N LEU A 328 -28.66 6.19 -14.33
CA LEU A 328 -27.35 5.60 -14.61
C LEU A 328 -27.50 4.10 -14.90
N ARG A 329 -28.34 3.41 -14.11
CA ARG A 329 -28.63 1.99 -14.29
C ARG A 329 -29.18 1.67 -15.67
N ALA A 330 -30.11 2.48 -16.18
CA ALA A 330 -30.71 2.27 -17.50
C ALA A 330 -29.67 2.45 -18.62
N ARG A 331 -28.78 3.44 -18.49
CA ARG A 331 -27.67 3.65 -19.42
C ARG A 331 -26.68 2.47 -19.42
N LEU A 332 -26.36 1.95 -18.23
CA LEU A 332 -25.51 0.77 -18.08
C LEU A 332 -26.18 -0.48 -18.65
N ALA A 333 -27.48 -0.70 -18.42
CA ALA A 333 -28.21 -1.80 -19.02
C ALA A 333 -28.18 -1.74 -20.55
N ALA A 334 -28.43 -0.55 -21.13
CA ALA A 334 -28.34 -0.35 -22.58
C ALA A 334 -26.92 -0.65 -23.12
N ALA A 335 -25.86 -0.26 -22.39
CA ALA A 335 -24.48 -0.59 -22.75
C ALA A 335 -24.18 -2.11 -22.63
N ALA A 336 -24.77 -2.78 -21.63
CA ALA A 336 -24.67 -4.22 -21.43
C ALA A 336 -25.36 -5.03 -22.53
N ASP A 337 -26.43 -4.50 -23.14
CA ASP A 337 -27.16 -5.16 -24.23
C ASP A 337 -26.50 -5.01 -25.61
N LEU A 338 -25.55 -4.09 -25.77
CA LEU A 338 -24.81 -3.94 -27.02
C LEU A 338 -24.10 -5.25 -27.38
N THR A 339 -24.46 -5.83 -28.53
CA THR A 339 -23.84 -7.04 -29.05
C THR A 339 -22.51 -6.69 -29.72
N PRO A 340 -21.37 -7.18 -29.21
CA PRO A 340 -20.08 -6.95 -29.84
C PRO A 340 -19.95 -7.71 -31.17
N PRO A 341 -19.06 -7.27 -32.09
CA PRO A 341 -18.62 -8.11 -33.19
C PRO A 341 -17.95 -9.37 -32.64
N GLN A 342 -18.24 -10.52 -33.25
CA GLN A 342 -17.59 -11.78 -32.88
C GLN A 342 -16.13 -11.76 -33.35
N LEU A 343 -15.20 -12.04 -32.43
CA LEU A 343 -13.80 -12.27 -32.78
C LEU A 343 -13.68 -13.69 -33.35
N GLU A 344 -13.38 -13.81 -34.64
CA GLU A 344 -13.13 -15.09 -35.29
C GLU A 344 -11.74 -15.62 -34.88
N ALA A 345 -11.70 -16.90 -34.45
CA ALA A 345 -10.50 -17.69 -34.19
C ALA A 345 -9.43 -17.03 -33.29
N ILE A 346 -9.46 -17.37 -32.00
CA ILE A 346 -8.59 -16.82 -30.96
C ILE A 346 -7.63 -17.89 -30.43
N ASN A 347 -6.33 -17.57 -30.37
CA ASN A 347 -5.32 -18.38 -29.72
C ASN A 347 -5.00 -17.80 -28.35
N VAL A 348 -5.13 -18.62 -27.31
CA VAL A 348 -4.77 -18.27 -25.92
C VAL A 348 -3.45 -18.95 -25.57
N THR A 349 -2.52 -18.20 -24.98
CA THR A 349 -1.24 -18.74 -24.52
C THR A 349 -1.03 -18.37 -23.04
N PRO A 350 -0.83 -19.35 -22.15
CA PRO A 350 -0.91 -20.80 -22.37
C PRO A 350 -2.32 -21.32 -22.71
N ALA A 351 -2.42 -22.36 -23.55
CA ALA A 351 -3.71 -22.89 -24.04
C ALA A 351 -4.63 -23.48 -22.96
N HIS A 352 -4.10 -23.80 -21.77
CA HIS A 352 -4.88 -24.32 -20.65
C HIS A 352 -5.59 -23.21 -19.85
N ILE A 353 -5.19 -21.94 -20.03
CA ILE A 353 -5.80 -20.81 -19.32
C ILE A 353 -7.24 -20.63 -19.78
N ARG A 354 -8.10 -20.24 -18.83
CA ARG A 354 -9.49 -19.89 -19.06
C ARG A 354 -9.76 -18.52 -18.47
N PHE A 355 -10.34 -17.64 -19.28
CA PHE A 355 -10.73 -16.31 -18.84
C PHE A 355 -12.16 -16.32 -18.28
N ALA A 356 -12.46 -15.37 -17.41
CA ALA A 356 -13.78 -15.13 -16.86
C ALA A 356 -14.81 -14.89 -18.00
N PRO A 357 -16.05 -15.43 -17.92
CA PRO A 357 -17.02 -15.35 -19.01
C PRO A 357 -17.28 -13.93 -19.53
N GLY A 358 -17.59 -13.81 -20.83
CA GLY A 358 -17.92 -12.51 -21.44
C GLY A 358 -16.71 -11.65 -21.83
N TRP A 359 -15.48 -12.06 -21.52
CA TRP A 359 -14.24 -11.35 -21.88
C TRP A 359 -14.12 -11.00 -23.37
N GLY A 360 -14.69 -11.82 -24.27
CA GLY A 360 -14.68 -11.56 -25.71
C GLY A 360 -15.39 -10.26 -26.11
N LYS A 361 -16.43 -9.84 -25.37
CA LYS A 361 -17.15 -8.59 -25.61
C LYS A 361 -16.29 -7.36 -25.35
N ALA A 362 -15.50 -7.40 -24.28
CA ALA A 362 -14.58 -6.32 -23.96
C ALA A 362 -13.44 -6.25 -25.00
N LEU A 363 -12.91 -7.42 -25.38
CA LEU A 363 -11.77 -7.50 -26.29
C LEU A 363 -12.10 -7.10 -27.73
N SER A 364 -13.30 -7.40 -28.22
CA SER A 364 -13.71 -7.08 -29.60
C SER A 364 -13.71 -5.57 -29.91
N ARG A 365 -13.89 -4.72 -28.89
CA ARG A 365 -13.79 -3.25 -29.03
C ARG A 365 -12.34 -2.78 -29.05
N ALA A 366 -11.44 -3.52 -28.41
CA ALA A 366 -10.04 -3.14 -28.23
C ALA A 366 -9.14 -3.62 -29.38
N LEU A 367 -9.43 -4.81 -29.92
CA LEU A 367 -8.48 -5.59 -30.71
C LEU A 367 -9.00 -5.88 -32.13
N PRO A 368 -8.35 -5.36 -33.19
CA PRO A 368 -8.63 -5.76 -34.57
C PRO A 368 -8.10 -7.17 -34.88
N GLU A 369 -8.50 -7.71 -36.04
CA GLU A 369 -7.92 -8.95 -36.59
C GLU A 369 -6.39 -8.89 -36.61
N GLY A 370 -5.73 -9.95 -36.13
CA GLY A 370 -4.27 -9.98 -36.02
C GLY A 370 -3.65 -9.26 -34.84
N GLY A 371 -4.47 -8.67 -33.97
CA GLY A 371 -3.99 -8.06 -32.74
C GLY A 371 -3.57 -9.08 -31.67
N VAL A 372 -2.81 -8.59 -30.70
CA VAL A 372 -2.41 -9.31 -29.49
C VAL A 372 -2.84 -8.52 -28.26
N ALA A 373 -3.38 -9.22 -27.26
CA ALA A 373 -3.71 -8.65 -25.96
C ALA A 373 -2.95 -9.37 -24.84
N ILE A 374 -2.41 -8.58 -23.92
CA ILE A 374 -1.84 -9.04 -22.67
C ILE A 374 -2.94 -8.96 -21.62
N ALA A 375 -3.16 -10.07 -20.91
CA ALA A 375 -4.17 -10.14 -19.88
C ALA A 375 -3.79 -9.35 -18.63
N ARG A 376 -4.75 -9.20 -17.71
CA ARG A 376 -4.52 -8.50 -16.45
C ARG A 376 -3.36 -9.13 -15.68
N HIS A 377 -2.49 -8.27 -15.12
CA HIS A 377 -1.48 -8.68 -14.15
C HIS A 377 -2.14 -9.15 -12.85
N ALA A 378 -2.06 -10.44 -12.53
CA ALA A 378 -2.78 -11.04 -11.40
C ALA A 378 -2.34 -10.48 -10.04
N SER A 379 -1.09 -10.00 -9.93
CA SER A 379 -0.54 -9.38 -8.72
C SER A 379 -1.01 -7.95 -8.47
N LEU A 380 -1.75 -7.33 -9.40
CA LEU A 380 -2.17 -5.93 -9.30
C LEU A 380 -3.59 -5.79 -8.73
N PRO A 381 -3.79 -5.03 -7.64
CA PRO A 381 -5.11 -4.78 -7.08
C PRO A 381 -6.08 -4.12 -8.05
N TYR A 382 -7.38 -4.34 -7.87
CA TYR A 382 -8.40 -3.54 -8.56
C TYR A 382 -8.29 -2.06 -8.18
N GLY A 383 -8.60 -1.16 -9.11
CA GLY A 383 -8.46 0.28 -8.90
C GLY A 383 -7.06 0.84 -9.09
N SER A 384 -6.04 -0.01 -9.24
CA SER A 384 -4.67 0.38 -9.56
C SER A 384 -4.42 0.50 -11.07
N SER A 385 -3.16 0.72 -11.47
CA SER A 385 -2.71 0.62 -12.87
C SER A 385 -3.10 -0.69 -13.54
N GLY A 386 -3.26 -1.78 -12.77
CA GLY A 386 -3.72 -3.06 -13.28
C GLY A 386 -5.15 -3.04 -13.85
N SER A 387 -5.95 -2.02 -13.54
CA SER A 387 -7.29 -1.81 -14.10
C SER A 387 -7.34 -0.82 -15.28
N ARG A 388 -6.20 -0.20 -15.64
CA ARG A 388 -6.14 0.78 -16.73
C ARG A 388 -5.98 0.08 -18.07
N ARG A 389 -6.68 0.56 -19.10
CA ARG A 389 -6.54 0.08 -20.48
C ARG A 389 -5.36 0.78 -21.15
N ALA A 390 -4.60 0.07 -21.98
CA ALA A 390 -3.50 0.68 -22.72
C ALA A 390 -3.31 0.08 -24.12
N THR A 391 -2.88 0.91 -25.06
CA THR A 391 -2.18 0.45 -26.27
C THR A 391 -0.69 0.38 -26.00
N LEU A 392 -0.04 -0.60 -26.61
CA LEU A 392 1.39 -0.85 -26.48
C LEU A 392 2.02 -0.86 -27.88
N PRO A 393 3.27 -0.41 -28.01
CA PRO A 393 3.95 -0.32 -29.30
C PRO A 393 4.26 -1.72 -29.82
N SER A 394 3.75 -2.04 -31.01
CA SER A 394 3.93 -3.35 -31.66
C SER A 394 5.40 -3.75 -31.85
N ALA A 395 6.30 -2.76 -31.98
CA ALA A 395 7.75 -2.94 -32.07
C ALA A 395 8.43 -3.47 -30.79
N ALA A 396 7.72 -3.48 -29.65
CA ALA A 396 8.18 -4.05 -28.37
C ALA A 396 7.48 -5.38 -28.03
N LEU A 397 6.86 -6.05 -29.02
CA LEU A 397 6.10 -7.28 -28.81
C LEU A 397 6.92 -8.37 -28.12
N ASN A 398 8.18 -8.56 -28.47
CA ASN A 398 9.00 -9.65 -27.92
C ASN A 398 9.27 -9.44 -26.43
N GLU A 399 9.63 -8.24 -26.03
CA GLU A 399 9.91 -7.84 -24.65
C GLU A 399 8.65 -7.98 -23.79
N LEU A 400 7.49 -7.59 -24.33
CA LEU A 400 6.20 -7.72 -23.65
C LEU A 400 5.75 -9.18 -23.50
N LEU A 401 5.92 -10.01 -24.53
CA LEU A 401 5.63 -11.45 -24.42
C LEU A 401 6.55 -12.15 -23.42
N GLN A 402 7.83 -11.77 -23.40
CA GLN A 402 8.80 -12.28 -22.42
C GLN A 402 8.46 -11.86 -20.99
N ALA A 403 8.01 -10.61 -20.80
CA ALA A 403 7.55 -10.12 -19.50
C ALA A 403 6.27 -10.81 -19.06
N ALA A 404 5.32 -11.01 -19.99
CA ALA A 404 4.08 -11.74 -19.73
C ALA A 404 4.36 -13.19 -19.33
N GLU A 405 5.23 -13.88 -20.06
CA GLU A 405 5.67 -15.25 -19.71
C GLU A 405 6.33 -15.30 -18.33
N ALA A 406 7.24 -14.36 -18.03
CA ALA A 406 7.91 -14.31 -16.74
C ALA A 406 6.94 -14.10 -15.57
N GLY A 407 5.95 -13.21 -15.73
CA GLY A 407 4.91 -12.97 -14.73
C GLY A 407 3.77 -13.99 -14.72
N GLY A 408 3.77 -14.93 -15.67
CA GLY A 408 2.69 -15.89 -15.87
C GLY A 408 1.42 -15.28 -16.47
N GLU A 409 1.48 -14.07 -17.01
CA GLU A 409 0.35 -13.38 -17.64
C GLU A 409 -0.02 -14.03 -18.99
N PRO A 410 -1.27 -14.48 -19.17
CA PRO A 410 -1.75 -15.03 -20.41
C PRO A 410 -1.83 -13.97 -21.50
N THR A 411 -1.69 -14.42 -22.74
CA THR A 411 -1.83 -13.60 -23.92
C THR A 411 -2.88 -14.17 -24.85
N VAL A 412 -3.57 -13.26 -25.54
CA VAL A 412 -4.62 -13.57 -26.50
C VAL A 412 -4.19 -13.04 -27.86
N LYS A 413 -4.23 -13.89 -28.89
CA LYS A 413 -3.93 -13.51 -30.27
C LYS A 413 -5.12 -13.81 -31.16
N VAL A 414 -5.59 -12.79 -31.89
CA VAL A 414 -6.63 -12.95 -32.91
C VAL A 414 -5.97 -13.36 -34.22
N ASN A 415 -6.51 -14.37 -34.90
CA ASN A 415 -5.95 -14.83 -36.17
C ASN A 415 -6.05 -13.74 -37.26
N GLN A 416 -5.09 -13.73 -38.19
CA GLN A 416 -5.12 -12.86 -39.38
C GLN A 416 -5.65 -13.62 -40.60
N PRO A 417 -6.53 -13.02 -41.41
CA PRO A 417 -6.72 -13.44 -42.79
C PRO A 417 -5.43 -13.22 -43.61
N GLN A 418 -5.16 -14.08 -44.61
CA GLN A 418 -3.98 -13.94 -45.46
C GLN A 418 -3.93 -12.55 -46.12
N GLY A 419 -2.83 -11.80 -45.94
CA GLY A 419 -2.52 -10.57 -46.69
C GLY A 419 -2.81 -9.22 -46.01
N LYS A 420 -3.15 -9.14 -44.72
CA LYS A 420 -3.32 -7.86 -43.98
C LYS A 420 -2.25 -7.66 -42.89
N SER A 421 -1.74 -6.43 -42.76
CA SER A 421 -0.49 -6.10 -42.03
C SER A 421 -0.63 -5.26 -40.75
N ALA A 422 -1.82 -4.97 -40.22
CA ALA A 422 -1.93 -4.18 -39.00
C ALA A 422 -1.90 -5.08 -37.75
N ARG A 423 -0.80 -5.04 -36.98
CA ARG A 423 -0.73 -5.63 -35.63
C ARG A 423 -0.97 -4.54 -34.60
N ARG A 424 -2.04 -4.67 -33.79
CA ARG A 424 -2.26 -3.82 -32.60
C ARG A 424 -1.94 -4.64 -31.35
N LEU A 425 -1.18 -4.05 -30.42
CA LEU A 425 -0.87 -4.66 -29.14
C LEU A 425 -1.55 -3.86 -28.03
N VAL A 426 -2.24 -4.55 -27.12
CA VAL A 426 -3.00 -3.92 -26.03
C VAL A 426 -2.77 -4.60 -24.70
N TYR A 427 -2.87 -3.85 -23.61
CA TYR A 427 -3.07 -4.38 -22.27
C TYR A 427 -4.57 -4.31 -21.94
N ALA A 428 -5.20 -5.47 -21.73
CA ALA A 428 -6.65 -5.61 -21.58
C ALA A 428 -6.99 -6.11 -20.16
N PRO A 429 -7.29 -5.21 -19.20
CA PRO A 429 -7.54 -5.56 -17.81
C PRO A 429 -8.82 -6.40 -17.61
N GLU A 430 -9.72 -6.46 -18.60
CA GLU A 430 -10.93 -7.28 -18.59
C GLU A 430 -10.67 -8.77 -18.81
N LEU A 431 -9.47 -9.13 -19.30
CA LEU A 431 -9.03 -10.52 -19.41
C LEU A 431 -8.62 -11.04 -18.03
N LEU A 432 -9.61 -11.32 -17.18
CA LEU A 432 -9.44 -11.92 -15.87
C LEU A 432 -9.23 -13.44 -16.03
N TRP A 433 -8.12 -13.98 -15.54
CA TRP A 433 -7.72 -15.38 -15.77
C TRP A 433 -7.31 -16.13 -14.51
N SER A 434 -6.87 -15.40 -13.48
CA SER A 434 -6.65 -15.91 -12.14
C SER A 434 -7.38 -14.99 -11.16
N PRO A 435 -8.24 -15.51 -10.28
CA PRO A 435 -8.89 -14.71 -9.27
C PRO A 435 -7.87 -14.26 -8.21
N PRO A 436 -8.07 -13.11 -7.54
CA PRO A 436 -7.19 -12.66 -6.47
C PRO A 436 -7.12 -13.70 -5.34
N THR A 437 -5.99 -13.74 -4.64
CA THR A 437 -5.82 -14.47 -3.37
C THR A 437 -6.99 -14.15 -2.44
N ALA A 438 -7.74 -15.18 -2.07
CA ALA A 438 -9.03 -15.11 -1.41
C ALA A 438 -8.98 -14.29 -0.10
N ARG A 439 -9.77 -13.23 -0.02
CA ARG A 439 -10.15 -12.67 1.27
C ARG A 439 -11.22 -13.58 1.85
N THR A 440 -10.86 -14.30 2.91
CA THR A 440 -11.83 -15.09 3.67
C THR A 440 -12.73 -14.07 4.38
N LEU A 441 -14.03 -14.07 4.10
CA LEU A 441 -14.99 -13.21 4.80
C LEU A 441 -14.98 -13.58 6.29
N ALA A 442 -14.25 -12.82 7.09
CA ALA A 442 -14.41 -12.80 8.53
C ALA A 442 -15.61 -11.90 8.85
N GLU A 443 -16.53 -12.44 9.63
CA GLU A 443 -17.80 -11.83 10.01
C GLU A 443 -17.56 -10.69 11.01
N ASP A 444 -17.70 -9.43 10.59
CA ASP A 444 -17.73 -8.31 11.53
C ASP A 444 -19.15 -8.10 12.05
N ALA A 445 -19.39 -8.79 13.16
CA ALA A 445 -20.09 -8.43 14.39
C ALA A 445 -21.00 -7.19 14.40
N ALA A 446 -22.26 -7.47 14.75
CA ALA A 446 -23.26 -6.52 15.21
C ALA A 446 -23.06 -6.10 16.69
N THR A 447 -23.17 -4.78 16.92
CA THR A 447 -23.78 -4.06 18.06
C THR A 447 -23.45 -4.38 19.54
N ALA A 448 -22.97 -3.30 20.21
CA ALA A 448 -23.33 -2.78 21.56
C ALA A 448 -22.42 -3.17 22.77
N PRO A 449 -22.67 -2.64 24.00
CA PRO A 449 -22.06 -1.45 24.61
C PRO A 449 -21.17 -1.75 25.86
N HIS A 450 -20.62 -0.68 26.47
CA HIS A 450 -19.61 -0.62 27.55
C HIS A 450 -19.91 -1.37 28.89
N GLU A 451 -18.80 -1.73 29.57
CA GLU A 451 -18.55 -2.03 31.02
C GLU A 451 -18.46 -3.50 31.52
N ASP A 452 -17.27 -4.12 31.37
CA ASP A 452 -16.44 -4.77 32.42
C ASP A 452 -15.07 -5.09 31.76
N VAL A 453 -14.15 -4.10 31.72
CA VAL A 453 -13.12 -3.99 30.66
C VAL A 453 -12.19 -5.22 30.55
N HIS A 454 -11.95 -5.96 31.63
CA HIS A 454 -11.09 -7.16 31.63
C HIS A 454 -11.65 -8.32 32.47
N GLY A 455 -12.98 -8.54 32.42
CA GLY A 455 -13.64 -9.67 33.09
C GLY A 455 -13.63 -10.97 32.27
N ARG A 456 -14.28 -12.03 32.78
CA ARG A 456 -14.42 -13.34 32.09
C ARG A 456 -14.94 -13.20 30.65
N HIS A 457 -15.95 -12.36 30.42
CA HIS A 457 -16.52 -12.16 29.09
C HIS A 457 -15.48 -11.62 28.09
N HIS A 458 -14.70 -10.62 28.50
CA HIS A 458 -13.66 -10.02 27.68
C HIS A 458 -12.64 -11.04 27.18
N PHE A 459 -12.13 -11.89 28.08
CA PHE A 459 -11.14 -12.90 27.69
C PHE A 459 -11.74 -14.04 26.86
N GLU A 460 -12.98 -14.46 27.13
CA GLU A 460 -13.66 -15.44 26.25
C GLU A 460 -13.85 -14.89 24.84
N GLU A 461 -14.27 -13.64 24.69
CA GLU A 461 -14.36 -13.01 23.37
C GLU A 461 -13.00 -12.89 22.68
N LEU A 462 -11.95 -12.54 23.42
CA LEU A 462 -10.60 -12.43 22.88
C LEU A 462 -10.11 -13.77 22.32
N PHE A 463 -10.20 -14.85 23.11
CA PHE A 463 -9.82 -16.19 22.66
C PHE A 463 -10.76 -16.74 21.57
N ALA A 464 -12.04 -16.35 21.55
CA ALA A 464 -12.96 -16.77 20.48
C ALA A 464 -12.64 -16.11 19.13
N ARG A 465 -12.24 -14.83 19.15
CA ARG A 465 -11.96 -14.05 17.94
C ARG A 465 -10.59 -14.34 17.33
N ASP A 466 -9.59 -14.63 18.17
CA ASP A 466 -8.21 -14.85 17.74
C ASP A 466 -7.69 -16.24 18.19
N ALA A 467 -7.10 -16.96 17.24
CA ALA A 467 -6.53 -18.29 17.47
C ALA A 467 -5.17 -18.22 18.19
N ASP A 468 -4.50 -17.07 18.20
CA ASP A 468 -3.25 -16.83 18.93
C ASP A 468 -3.17 -15.33 19.33
N PRO A 469 -3.93 -14.89 20.35
CA PRO A 469 -4.15 -13.47 20.60
C PRO A 469 -2.89 -12.68 21.03
N TRP A 470 -1.80 -13.37 21.36
CA TRP A 470 -0.54 -12.76 21.80
C TRP A 470 0.69 -13.26 21.03
N HIS A 471 0.53 -14.05 19.97
CA HIS A 471 1.63 -14.58 19.15
C HIS A 471 2.71 -15.31 19.99
N TYR A 472 2.31 -16.34 20.72
CA TYR A 472 3.14 -17.02 21.73
C TYR A 472 4.43 -17.68 21.18
N THR A 473 4.52 -17.86 19.87
CA THR A 473 5.61 -18.61 19.23
C THR A 473 6.71 -17.73 18.67
N THR A 474 6.65 -16.41 18.84
CA THR A 474 7.66 -15.48 18.34
C THR A 474 9.04 -15.70 18.98
N PRO A 475 10.15 -15.29 18.32
CA PRO A 475 11.48 -15.34 18.93
C PRO A 475 11.55 -14.62 20.29
N TYR A 476 10.83 -13.50 20.41
CA TYR A 476 10.69 -12.74 21.66
C TYR A 476 10.04 -13.54 22.79
N GLU A 477 8.88 -14.14 22.54
CA GLU A 477 8.17 -14.93 23.56
C GLU A 477 8.97 -16.18 23.96
N ARG A 478 9.60 -16.86 22.99
CA ARG A 478 10.49 -18.01 23.27
C ARG A 478 11.66 -17.63 24.18
N GLU A 479 12.36 -16.54 23.87
CA GLU A 479 13.46 -16.05 24.69
C GLU A 479 13.00 -15.66 26.10
N LYS A 480 11.84 -14.99 26.21
CA LYS A 480 11.24 -14.62 27.49
C LYS A 480 10.94 -15.86 28.33
N TYR A 481 10.30 -16.88 27.76
CA TYR A 481 10.03 -18.16 28.43
C TYR A 481 11.30 -18.86 28.89
N GLU A 482 12.33 -18.96 28.04
CA GLU A 482 13.61 -19.57 28.42
C GLU A 482 14.28 -18.85 29.59
N ARG A 483 14.25 -17.51 29.60
CA ARG A 483 14.77 -16.70 30.71
C ARG A 483 13.94 -16.87 31.98
N THR A 484 12.61 -16.98 31.88
CA THR A 484 11.73 -17.29 33.02
C THR A 484 12.04 -18.66 33.62
N LEU A 485 12.26 -19.68 32.79
CA LEU A 485 12.60 -21.03 33.27
C LEU A 485 13.95 -21.09 33.98
N LYS A 486 14.94 -20.30 33.53
CA LYS A 486 16.24 -20.15 34.20
C LYS A 486 16.15 -19.46 35.58
N MET A 487 14.99 -18.88 35.92
CA MET A 487 14.70 -18.24 37.21
C MET A 487 14.00 -19.16 38.22
N LEU A 488 13.70 -20.41 37.86
CA LEU A 488 13.13 -21.38 38.80
C LEU A 488 14.08 -21.66 39.99
N PRO A 489 13.54 -21.94 41.19
CA PRO A 489 14.35 -22.28 42.36
C PRO A 489 15.10 -23.61 42.13
N SER A 490 16.26 -23.76 42.79
CA SER A 490 17.03 -25.00 42.74
C SER A 490 16.39 -26.10 43.60
N GLY A 491 16.33 -27.32 43.09
CA GLY A 491 15.79 -28.50 43.78
C GLY A 491 14.59 -29.11 43.04
N GLU A 492 14.08 -30.23 43.55
CA GLU A 492 12.83 -30.82 43.05
C GLU A 492 11.65 -29.97 43.52
N ILE A 493 10.72 -29.69 42.61
CA ILE A 493 9.51 -28.91 42.88
C ILE A 493 8.34 -29.88 42.85
N GLY A 494 7.73 -30.16 44.00
CA GLY A 494 6.64 -31.10 44.15
C GLY A 494 5.35 -30.58 43.52
N ASN A 495 4.72 -29.59 44.14
CA ASN A 495 3.40 -29.07 43.71
C ASN A 495 3.50 -27.62 43.23
N ALA A 496 3.08 -27.34 42.00
CA ALA A 496 3.15 -26.02 41.37
C ALA A 496 1.79 -25.52 40.86
N LEU A 497 1.61 -24.20 40.86
CA LEU A 497 0.44 -23.50 40.31
C LEU A 497 0.90 -22.51 39.25
N GLU A 498 0.38 -22.60 38.04
CA GLU A 498 0.55 -21.60 36.98
C GLU A 498 -0.76 -20.83 36.79
N LEU A 499 -0.72 -19.52 37.04
CA LEU A 499 -1.86 -18.62 36.86
C LEU A 499 -1.73 -17.86 35.54
N ALA A 500 -2.86 -17.71 34.85
CA ALA A 500 -2.95 -17.18 33.49
C ALA A 500 -2.13 -18.02 32.49
N CYS A 501 -2.35 -19.33 32.50
CA CYS A 501 -1.66 -20.25 31.59
C CYS A 501 -2.06 -20.05 30.12
N ALA A 502 -3.14 -19.30 29.85
CA ALA A 502 -3.71 -19.08 28.54
C ALA A 502 -3.88 -20.41 27.79
N GLU A 503 -3.26 -20.55 26.62
CA GLU A 503 -3.30 -21.79 25.84
C GLU A 503 -2.20 -22.81 26.21
N GLY A 504 -1.45 -22.61 27.28
CA GLY A 504 -0.51 -23.61 27.80
C GLY A 504 0.86 -23.67 27.11
N HIS A 505 1.27 -22.62 26.39
CA HIS A 505 2.59 -22.56 25.75
C HIS A 505 3.76 -22.60 26.75
N PHE A 506 3.62 -21.92 27.89
CA PHE A 506 4.59 -22.00 28.98
C PHE A 506 4.38 -23.28 29.81
N THR A 507 3.13 -23.71 30.01
CA THR A 507 2.74 -24.95 30.72
C THR A 507 3.47 -26.18 30.20
N VAL A 508 3.53 -26.38 28.87
CA VAL A 508 4.27 -27.51 28.25
C VAL A 508 5.74 -27.53 28.65
N GLN A 509 6.35 -26.36 28.86
CA GLN A 509 7.75 -26.27 29.26
C GLN A 509 7.94 -26.40 30.77
N LEU A 510 6.93 -26.02 31.56
CA LEU A 510 6.96 -26.11 33.02
C LEU A 510 6.65 -27.52 33.53
N ALA A 511 5.70 -28.23 32.89
CA ALA A 511 5.22 -29.53 33.32
C ALA A 511 6.34 -30.58 33.56
N PRO A 512 7.39 -30.71 32.73
CA PRO A 512 8.49 -31.65 32.99
C PRO A 512 9.36 -31.32 34.21
N ARG A 513 9.23 -30.12 34.78
CA ARG A 513 10.11 -29.61 35.85
C ARG A 513 9.48 -29.67 37.24
N VAL A 514 8.24 -30.16 37.35
CA VAL A 514 7.46 -30.19 38.60
C VAL A 514 6.74 -31.54 38.76
N GLY A 515 6.52 -31.98 39.99
CA GLY A 515 5.85 -33.25 40.29
C GLY A 515 4.36 -33.24 39.93
N ARG A 516 3.65 -32.16 40.28
CA ARG A 516 2.25 -31.89 39.95
C ARG A 516 2.09 -30.40 39.60
N LEU A 517 1.37 -30.11 38.53
CA LEU A 517 1.09 -28.76 38.06
C LEU A 517 -0.42 -28.53 37.99
N VAL A 518 -0.90 -27.46 38.63
CA VAL A 518 -2.23 -26.91 38.38
C VAL A 518 -2.06 -25.71 37.46
N ALA A 519 -2.57 -25.78 36.23
CA ALA A 519 -2.57 -24.67 35.27
C ALA A 519 -3.96 -24.03 35.24
N ALA A 520 -4.03 -22.71 35.40
CA ALA A 520 -5.30 -22.02 35.54
C ALA A 520 -5.40 -20.76 34.69
N ASP A 521 -6.60 -20.51 34.17
CA ASP A 521 -6.94 -19.33 33.37
C ASP A 521 -8.40 -18.91 33.61
N ILE A 522 -8.73 -17.67 33.24
CA ILE A 522 -10.06 -17.10 33.37
C ILE A 522 -11.00 -17.53 32.23
N SER A 523 -10.45 -17.86 31.06
CA SER A 523 -11.17 -18.33 29.87
C SER A 523 -11.22 -19.85 29.78
N GLU A 524 -12.40 -20.42 29.50
CA GLU A 524 -12.51 -21.84 29.21
C GLU A 524 -11.98 -22.19 27.82
N ILE A 525 -12.15 -21.31 26.83
CA ILE A 525 -11.63 -21.50 25.47
C ILE A 525 -10.09 -21.63 25.51
N GLY A 526 -9.41 -20.76 26.25
CA GLY A 526 -7.96 -20.87 26.48
C GLY A 526 -7.57 -22.21 27.11
N LEU A 527 -8.30 -22.64 28.15
CA LEU A 527 -8.04 -23.90 28.84
C LEU A 527 -8.31 -25.14 27.98
N GLU A 528 -9.31 -25.14 27.10
CA GLU A 528 -9.54 -26.24 26.14
C GLU A 528 -8.36 -26.40 25.17
N ARG A 529 -7.83 -25.28 24.68
CA ARG A 529 -6.60 -25.27 23.86
C ARG A 529 -5.39 -25.75 24.66
N ALA A 530 -5.27 -25.33 25.93
CA ALA A 530 -4.20 -25.75 26.82
C ALA A 530 -4.24 -27.26 27.13
N ARG A 531 -5.43 -27.81 27.39
CA ARG A 531 -5.64 -29.27 27.56
C ARG A 531 -5.19 -30.05 26.35
N THR A 532 -5.56 -29.58 25.16
CA THR A 532 -5.16 -30.21 23.89
C THR A 532 -3.64 -30.18 23.73
N ARG A 533 -3.02 -29.02 23.98
CA ARG A 533 -1.57 -28.82 23.84
C ARG A 533 -0.74 -29.58 24.87
N CYS A 534 -1.30 -29.82 26.06
CA CYS A 534 -0.64 -30.53 27.16
C CYS A 534 -1.12 -31.98 27.32
N ALA A 535 -1.76 -32.57 26.30
CA ALA A 535 -2.38 -33.89 26.40
C ALA A 535 -1.42 -35.02 26.84
N ASP A 536 -0.12 -34.88 26.55
CA ASP A 536 0.92 -35.85 26.90
C ASP A 536 1.40 -35.76 28.37
N TYR A 537 0.96 -34.74 29.12
CA TYR A 537 1.41 -34.50 30.49
C TYR A 537 0.36 -34.91 31.53
N LEU A 538 0.55 -36.10 32.10
CA LEU A 538 -0.34 -36.66 33.12
C LEU A 538 -0.28 -35.95 34.48
N ASN A 539 0.75 -35.11 34.69
CA ASN A 539 0.93 -34.34 35.92
C ASN A 539 0.29 -32.95 35.89
N VAL A 540 -0.46 -32.60 34.83
CA VAL A 540 -1.11 -31.28 34.67
C VAL A 540 -2.61 -31.36 34.90
N GLU A 541 -3.12 -30.51 35.78
CA GLU A 541 -4.54 -30.32 36.06
C GLU A 541 -4.97 -28.91 35.65
N PHE A 542 -6.03 -28.79 34.86
CA PHE A 542 -6.53 -27.48 34.40
C PHE A 542 -7.69 -26.98 35.25
N ARG A 543 -7.64 -25.72 35.68
CA ARG A 543 -8.71 -25.09 36.48
C ARG A 543 -9.09 -23.72 35.95
N ARG A 544 -10.38 -23.47 35.83
CA ARG A 544 -10.88 -22.13 35.52
C ARG A 544 -10.90 -21.26 36.77
N LEU A 545 -10.10 -20.19 36.80
CA LEU A 545 -9.97 -19.29 37.93
C LEU A 545 -9.85 -17.83 37.47
N ASP A 546 -10.59 -16.95 38.12
CA ASP A 546 -10.42 -15.51 38.06
C ASP A 546 -9.48 -15.08 39.21
N ILE A 547 -8.24 -14.69 38.88
CA ILE A 547 -7.23 -14.32 39.88
C ILE A 547 -7.66 -13.13 40.76
N VAL A 548 -8.57 -12.27 40.29
CA VAL A 548 -9.08 -11.14 41.06
C VAL A 548 -10.21 -11.58 41.99
N ARG A 549 -11.19 -12.31 41.47
CA ARG A 549 -12.43 -12.62 42.19
C ARG A 549 -12.41 -13.91 42.99
N ASP A 550 -11.73 -14.94 42.49
CA ASP A 550 -11.78 -16.28 43.07
C ASP A 550 -10.70 -16.47 44.17
N PRO A 551 -10.96 -17.34 45.17
CA PRO A 551 -9.94 -17.78 46.10
C PRO A 551 -8.93 -18.71 45.41
N LEU A 552 -7.65 -18.59 45.80
CA LEU A 552 -6.61 -19.46 45.26
C LEU A 552 -6.44 -20.72 46.13
N PRO A 553 -6.21 -21.89 45.52
CA PRO A 553 -5.82 -23.08 46.27
C PRO A 553 -4.47 -22.85 46.97
N SER A 554 -4.24 -23.47 48.12
CA SER A 554 -3.01 -23.32 48.91
C SER A 554 -2.14 -24.58 48.91
N GLY A 555 -0.91 -24.45 49.39
CA GLY A 555 0.04 -25.56 49.53
C GLY A 555 0.92 -25.80 48.31
N PHE A 556 1.20 -24.77 47.51
CA PHE A 556 2.10 -24.86 46.35
C PHE A 556 3.53 -24.48 46.71
N GLU A 557 4.49 -25.31 46.32
CA GLU A 557 5.92 -25.03 46.48
C GLU A 557 6.43 -24.00 45.46
N LEU A 558 5.72 -23.88 44.34
CA LEU A 558 5.94 -22.87 43.31
C LEU A 558 4.60 -22.30 42.80
N VAL A 559 4.49 -20.97 42.76
CA VAL A 559 3.43 -20.27 42.04
C VAL A 559 4.05 -19.45 40.92
N ILE A 560 3.58 -19.61 39.69
CA ILE A 560 3.91 -18.77 38.54
C ILE A 560 2.73 -17.83 38.29
N CYS A 561 2.99 -16.53 38.18
CA CYS A 561 1.97 -15.55 37.81
C CYS A 561 2.60 -14.50 36.89
N SER A 562 2.51 -14.72 35.58
CA SER A 562 3.16 -13.86 34.57
C SER A 562 2.11 -13.19 33.68
N GLU A 563 2.42 -12.00 33.16
CA GLU A 563 1.64 -11.29 32.13
C GLU A 563 0.16 -11.02 32.44
N VAL A 564 -0.27 -11.15 33.71
CA VAL A 564 -1.68 -10.95 34.12
C VAL A 564 -1.92 -9.85 35.15
N LEU A 565 -0.93 -9.51 35.98
CA LEU A 565 -1.16 -8.67 37.16
C LEU A 565 -1.51 -7.21 36.84
N TYR A 566 -1.10 -6.69 35.68
CA TYR A 566 -1.50 -5.36 35.22
C TYR A 566 -2.99 -5.29 34.82
N TYR A 567 -3.69 -6.42 34.64
CA TYR A 567 -5.15 -6.45 34.45
C TYR A 567 -5.95 -6.36 35.76
N ALA A 568 -5.29 -6.34 36.93
CA ALA A 568 -5.97 -6.15 38.22
C ALA A 568 -6.67 -4.77 38.34
N GLY A 569 -6.39 -3.85 37.40
CA GLY A 569 -6.98 -2.52 37.34
C GLY A 569 -6.29 -1.56 38.30
N GLY A 570 -6.75 -1.53 39.56
CA GLY A 570 -6.27 -0.57 40.57
C GLY A 570 -5.23 -1.16 41.54
N LEU A 571 -4.44 -0.28 42.17
CA LEU A 571 -3.41 -0.67 43.12
C LEU A 571 -3.96 -1.44 44.34
N LEU A 572 -5.16 -1.09 44.81
CA LEU A 572 -5.83 -1.80 45.92
C LEU A 572 -6.16 -3.26 45.54
N THR A 573 -6.66 -3.47 44.32
CA THR A 573 -6.94 -4.81 43.80
C THR A 573 -5.64 -5.60 43.65
N LEU A 574 -4.58 -4.99 43.11
CA LEU A 574 -3.27 -5.62 43.01
C LEU A 574 -2.73 -6.04 44.39
N GLN A 575 -2.87 -5.18 45.42
CA GLN A 575 -2.46 -5.50 46.80
C GLN A 575 -3.23 -6.70 47.36
N ALA A 576 -4.55 -6.77 47.12
CA ALA A 576 -5.37 -7.90 47.54
C ALA A 576 -4.96 -9.20 46.81
N VAL A 577 -4.74 -9.13 45.49
CA VAL A 577 -4.25 -10.26 44.68
C VAL A 577 -2.87 -10.72 45.16
N ALA A 578 -1.96 -9.79 45.46
CA ALA A 578 -0.63 -10.10 45.97
C ALA A 578 -0.68 -10.88 47.29
N LEU A 579 -1.58 -10.53 48.21
CA LEU A 579 -1.79 -11.28 49.45
C LEU A 579 -2.33 -12.69 49.18
N LYS A 580 -3.31 -12.84 48.28
CA LYS A 580 -3.82 -14.16 47.86
C LYS A 580 -2.72 -15.05 47.27
N LEU A 581 -1.87 -14.47 46.42
CA LEU A 581 -0.71 -15.17 45.85
C LEU A 581 0.25 -15.62 46.95
N ALA A 582 0.56 -14.74 47.90
CA ALA A 582 1.40 -15.08 49.03
C ALA A 582 0.82 -16.26 49.82
N GLU A 583 -0.48 -16.21 50.12
CA GLU A 583 -1.23 -17.21 50.88
C GLU A 583 -1.33 -18.59 50.20
N ALA A 584 -1.32 -18.63 48.87
CA ALA A 584 -1.35 -19.87 48.09
C ALA A 584 -0.04 -20.70 48.22
N ILE A 585 1.09 -20.04 48.48
CA ILE A 585 2.42 -20.66 48.52
C ILE A 585 2.61 -21.40 49.86
N ALA A 586 3.14 -22.61 49.86
CA ALA A 586 3.53 -23.33 51.07
C ALA A 586 4.67 -22.60 51.83
N PRO A 587 4.79 -22.74 53.16
CA PRO A 587 5.93 -22.19 53.90
C PRO A 587 7.27 -22.58 53.27
N GLY A 588 8.12 -21.59 52.95
CA GLY A 588 9.40 -21.79 52.29
C GLY A 588 9.36 -21.94 50.76
N GLY A 589 8.18 -22.04 50.14
CA GLY A 589 7.97 -22.09 48.69
C GLY A 589 8.19 -20.74 47.98
N HIS A 590 7.99 -20.70 46.66
CA HIS A 590 8.37 -19.57 45.81
C HIS A 590 7.22 -19.03 44.94
N LEU A 591 7.28 -17.72 44.64
CA LEU A 591 6.48 -17.05 43.62
C LEU A 591 7.41 -16.49 42.55
N LEU A 592 7.17 -16.84 41.29
CA LEU A 592 7.90 -16.30 40.15
C LEU A 592 6.94 -15.51 39.26
N VAL A 593 7.27 -14.26 38.98
CA VAL A 593 6.47 -13.37 38.15
C VAL A 593 7.30 -12.83 37.00
N THR A 594 6.69 -12.71 35.82
CA THR A 594 7.27 -12.05 34.64
C THR A 594 6.27 -11.04 34.11
N HIS A 595 6.65 -9.77 34.03
CA HIS A 595 5.79 -8.69 33.56
C HIS A 595 6.54 -7.69 32.69
N ALA A 596 5.83 -7.08 31.74
CA ALA A 596 6.33 -6.01 30.90
C ALA A 596 6.66 -4.71 31.68
N ASN A 597 7.77 -4.05 31.32
CA ASN A 597 8.08 -2.70 31.77
C ASN A 597 7.12 -1.72 31.11
N LEU A 598 6.43 -0.90 31.90
CA LEU A 598 5.53 0.13 31.38
C LEU A 598 6.07 1.52 31.72
N LEU A 599 5.85 2.49 30.84
CA LEU A 599 6.34 3.86 31.04
C LEU A 599 5.72 4.55 32.25
N VAL A 600 4.50 4.16 32.64
CA VAL A 600 3.85 4.66 33.85
C VAL A 600 4.68 4.39 35.12
N ASP A 601 5.50 3.34 35.11
CA ASP A 601 6.37 2.96 36.24
C ASP A 601 7.71 3.69 36.25
N GLU A 602 8.29 3.86 35.05
CA GLU A 602 9.62 4.43 34.81
C GLU A 602 9.61 5.25 33.51
N PRO A 603 9.14 6.52 33.56
CA PRO A 603 8.97 7.35 32.37
C PRO A 603 10.29 7.61 31.62
N ASP A 604 11.40 7.62 32.35
CA ASP A 604 12.74 7.93 31.82
C ASP A 604 13.49 6.70 31.28
N ARG A 605 12.85 5.52 31.22
CA ARG A 605 13.47 4.26 30.77
C ARG A 605 12.72 3.66 29.59
N THR A 606 13.33 2.68 28.94
CA THR A 606 12.65 1.88 27.93
C THR A 606 11.46 1.14 28.56
N GLY A 607 10.30 1.20 27.91
CA GLY A 607 9.10 0.50 28.35
C GLY A 607 7.96 0.64 27.34
N TYR A 608 6.87 -0.08 27.60
CA TYR A 608 5.68 -0.04 26.77
C TYR A 608 4.69 1.06 27.21
N ASP A 609 4.04 1.64 26.21
CA ASP A 609 2.91 2.55 26.33
C ASP A 609 1.60 1.78 26.08
N TRP A 610 1.14 1.03 27.08
CA TRP A 610 -0.05 0.17 26.97
C TRP A 610 -1.30 0.74 27.65
N GLY A 611 -1.19 1.88 28.33
CA GLY A 611 -2.31 2.52 29.03
C GLY A 611 -2.79 1.81 30.30
N PHE A 612 -2.05 0.83 30.82
CA PHE A 612 -2.33 0.26 32.15
C PHE A 612 -1.87 1.20 33.27
N ALA A 613 -2.47 1.03 34.46
CA ALA A 613 -2.17 1.87 35.63
C ALA A 613 -0.76 1.62 36.21
N PHE A 614 -0.17 0.46 35.96
CA PHE A 614 1.13 0.06 36.47
C PHE A 614 1.71 -1.11 35.66
N GLY A 615 3.03 -1.24 35.66
CA GLY A 615 3.79 -2.30 35.03
C GLY A 615 4.61 -3.14 36.01
N ALA A 616 5.65 -3.78 35.49
CA ALA A 616 6.49 -4.71 36.24
C ALA A 616 7.14 -4.14 37.51
N LYS A 617 7.53 -2.87 37.54
CA LYS A 617 8.18 -2.28 38.71
C LYS A 617 7.18 -2.11 39.86
N VAL A 618 6.02 -1.52 39.59
CA VAL A 618 5.00 -1.32 40.63
C VAL A 618 4.39 -2.65 41.08
N ILE A 619 4.25 -3.62 40.17
CA ILE A 619 3.90 -5.01 40.52
C ILE A 619 4.94 -5.60 41.49
N GLY A 620 6.22 -5.53 41.14
CA GLY A 620 7.30 -6.03 41.98
C GLY A 620 7.41 -5.33 43.34
N GLU A 621 7.25 -4.01 43.37
CA GLU A 621 7.23 -3.23 44.62
C GLU A 621 6.04 -3.60 45.51
N THR A 622 4.88 -3.86 44.90
CA THR A 622 3.69 -4.30 45.63
C THR A 622 3.93 -5.66 46.26
N LEU A 623 4.42 -6.64 45.50
CA LEU A 623 4.79 -7.96 45.99
C LEU A 623 5.87 -7.92 47.07
N THR A 624 6.84 -7.01 46.95
CA THR A 624 7.89 -6.81 47.97
C THR A 624 7.32 -6.27 49.28
N ARG A 625 6.25 -5.46 49.23
CA ARG A 625 5.57 -4.92 50.42
C ARG A 625 4.52 -5.87 50.98
N THR A 626 4.12 -6.90 50.23
CA THR A 626 3.13 -7.89 50.67
C THR A 626 3.69 -8.68 51.85
N PRO A 627 2.95 -8.77 52.97
CA PRO A 627 3.32 -9.64 54.08
C PRO A 627 3.55 -11.07 53.57
N LEU A 628 4.49 -11.80 54.18
CA LEU A 628 4.87 -13.18 53.84
C LEU A 628 5.76 -13.35 52.60
N LEU A 629 6.00 -12.33 51.77
CA LEU A 629 6.89 -12.43 50.60
C LEU A 629 8.22 -11.72 50.80
N ARG A 630 9.32 -12.44 50.51
CA ARG A 630 10.68 -11.90 50.43
C ARG A 630 11.17 -11.98 49.00
N HIS A 631 11.61 -10.85 48.43
CA HIS A 631 12.25 -10.83 47.11
C HIS A 631 13.61 -11.52 47.17
N VAL A 632 13.87 -12.46 46.25
CA VAL A 632 15.06 -13.31 46.20
C VAL A 632 15.97 -12.95 45.05
N ARG A 633 15.44 -12.79 43.84
CA ARG A 633 16.23 -12.50 42.63
C ARG A 633 15.41 -11.74 41.60
N GLU A 634 16.07 -10.93 40.77
CA GLU A 634 15.46 -10.22 39.65
C GLU A 634 16.36 -10.25 38.41
N LEU A 635 15.75 -10.47 37.25
CA LEU A 635 16.34 -10.19 35.94
C LEU A 635 15.63 -8.96 35.35
N ARG A 636 16.40 -7.95 34.96
CA ARG A 636 15.93 -6.73 34.28
C ARG A 636 16.38 -6.75 32.82
N THR A 637 15.42 -6.50 31.94
CA THR A 637 15.65 -6.21 30.52
C THR A 637 15.04 -4.84 30.21
N PRO A 638 15.26 -4.28 29.00
CA PRO A 638 14.56 -3.06 28.59
C PRO A 638 13.04 -3.25 28.50
N LEU A 639 12.53 -4.45 28.20
CA LEU A 639 11.11 -4.66 27.87
C LEU A 639 10.30 -5.37 28.97
N TYR A 640 10.92 -6.21 29.79
CA TYR A 640 10.26 -6.94 30.88
C TYR A 640 11.19 -7.21 32.06
N ARG A 641 10.60 -7.62 33.18
CA ARG A 641 11.31 -8.08 34.39
C ARG A 641 10.83 -9.46 34.78
N ILE A 642 11.75 -10.24 35.35
CA ILE A 642 11.46 -11.52 35.97
C ILE A 642 11.86 -11.44 37.43
N GLN A 643 10.94 -11.68 38.35
CA GLN A 643 11.17 -11.54 39.78
C GLN A 643 10.77 -12.80 40.54
N LEU A 644 11.70 -13.32 41.34
CA LEU A 644 11.50 -14.50 42.18
C LEU A 644 11.37 -14.08 43.65
N PHE A 645 10.30 -14.49 44.30
CA PHE A 645 10.01 -14.27 45.71
C PHE A 645 9.95 -15.60 46.45
N ARG A 646 10.21 -15.59 47.75
CA ARG A 646 10.09 -16.74 48.65
C ARG A 646 9.13 -16.42 49.79
N ARG A 647 8.31 -17.40 50.18
CA ARG A 647 7.43 -17.28 51.33
C ARG A 647 8.20 -17.39 52.65
N VAL A 648 7.94 -16.47 53.58
CA VAL A 648 8.59 -16.39 54.90
C VAL A 648 7.57 -16.16 56.02
N ASP A 649 7.89 -16.62 57.23
CA ASP A 649 7.05 -16.46 58.43
C ASP A 649 7.46 -15.17 59.18
N GLY A 650 6.93 -13.99 58.79
CA GLY A 650 7.23 -12.74 59.53
C GLY A 650 6.98 -11.43 58.77
N SER A 651 6.87 -10.32 59.52
CA SER A 651 6.24 -9.05 59.08
C SER A 651 7.16 -7.97 58.50
N LYS A 652 8.47 -8.19 58.34
CA LYS A 652 9.35 -7.26 57.59
C LYS A 652 10.41 -8.01 56.81
N THR A 653 10.29 -7.97 55.49
CA THR A 653 11.26 -8.52 54.56
C THR A 653 12.27 -7.43 54.14
N PRO A 654 13.58 -7.71 54.17
CA PRO A 654 14.58 -6.77 53.69
C PRO A 654 14.40 -6.52 52.18
N ARG A 655 14.73 -5.30 51.72
CA ARG A 655 14.82 -5.00 50.28
C ARG A 655 15.88 -5.91 49.63
N PRO A 656 15.70 -6.31 48.36
CA PRO A 656 16.71 -7.07 47.61
C PRO A 656 18.05 -6.33 47.63
N SER A 657 19.15 -7.07 47.74
CA SER A 657 20.49 -6.48 47.63
C SER A 657 20.84 -6.25 46.15
N ALA A 658 21.83 -5.39 45.87
CA ALA A 658 22.27 -5.17 44.49
C ALA A 658 22.83 -6.44 43.81
N GLN A 659 23.28 -7.43 44.59
CA GLN A 659 23.79 -8.71 44.09
C GLN A 659 22.67 -9.64 43.61
N ASP A 660 21.42 -9.37 43.98
CA ASP A 660 20.25 -10.18 43.62
C ASP A 660 19.60 -9.73 42.28
N ILE A 661 20.14 -8.68 41.66
CA ILE A 661 19.60 -8.07 40.44
C ILE A 661 20.62 -8.26 39.30
N THR A 662 20.19 -8.91 38.21
CA THR A 662 20.95 -8.99 36.96
C THR A 662 20.29 -8.12 35.91
N GLU A 663 21.06 -7.33 35.16
CA GLU A 663 20.55 -6.47 34.09
C GLU A 663 21.20 -6.83 32.75
N THR A 664 20.41 -6.95 31.70
CA THR A 664 20.86 -7.21 30.33
C THR A 664 20.22 -6.22 29.37
N GLN A 665 21.00 -5.73 28.41
CA GLN A 665 20.53 -4.80 27.37
C GLN A 665 20.02 -5.54 26.12
N GLU A 666 20.41 -6.80 25.93
CA GLU A 666 20.02 -7.60 24.77
C GLU A 666 18.68 -8.28 25.02
N VAL A 667 17.74 -8.03 24.11
CA VAL A 667 16.44 -8.70 24.07
C VAL A 667 15.96 -8.73 22.61
N ALA A 668 15.38 -9.84 22.17
CA ALA A 668 14.67 -9.88 20.90
C ALA A 668 13.54 -8.84 20.89
N LEU A 669 13.19 -8.34 19.71
CA LEU A 669 12.05 -7.46 19.56
C LEU A 669 10.75 -8.27 19.41
N PRO A 670 9.63 -7.80 19.99
CA PRO A 670 8.33 -8.41 19.76
C PRO A 670 7.85 -8.11 18.32
N GLU A 671 6.72 -8.70 17.93
CA GLU A 671 6.08 -8.44 16.64
C GLU A 671 5.81 -6.94 16.41
N PRO A 672 5.79 -6.46 15.14
CA PRO A 672 5.74 -5.02 14.82
C PRO A 672 4.61 -4.23 15.49
N SER A 673 3.43 -4.83 15.65
CA SER A 673 2.27 -4.21 16.29
C SER A 673 2.52 -3.91 17.77
N VAL A 674 3.27 -4.78 18.46
CA VAL A 674 3.66 -4.64 19.87
C VAL A 674 4.89 -3.75 19.99
N ALA A 675 5.86 -3.89 19.08
CA ALA A 675 7.07 -3.08 19.03
C ALA A 675 6.77 -1.58 18.85
N ALA A 676 5.72 -1.24 18.08
CA ALA A 676 5.25 0.14 17.90
C ALA A 676 4.81 0.83 19.21
N ARG A 677 4.54 0.06 20.27
CA ARG A 677 4.18 0.58 21.60
C ARG A 677 5.38 0.75 22.53
N ILE A 678 6.60 0.40 22.10
CA ILE A 678 7.80 0.64 22.88
C ILE A 678 8.17 2.12 22.77
N ARG A 679 8.58 2.73 23.89
CA ARG A 679 9.37 3.97 23.90
C ARG A 679 10.74 3.62 24.46
N TRP A 680 11.79 4.00 23.75
CA TRP A 680 13.16 3.71 24.14
C TRP A 680 13.73 4.88 24.95
N ASN A 681 14.42 4.56 26.05
CA ASN A 681 15.15 5.52 26.90
C ASN A 681 14.34 6.76 27.35
N GLY A 682 13.04 6.59 27.61
CA GLY A 682 12.19 7.69 28.05
C GLY A 682 12.15 8.89 27.11
N GLY A 683 12.38 8.67 25.80
CA GLY A 683 12.50 9.73 24.82
C GLY A 683 11.41 10.79 24.97
N ASN A 684 11.85 12.02 25.27
CA ASN A 684 11.04 13.25 25.31
C ASN A 684 10.47 13.53 23.91
N VAL A 685 9.46 12.78 23.52
CA VAL A 685 8.46 13.24 22.57
C VAL A 685 7.42 13.94 23.44
N SER A 686 7.07 15.19 23.12
CA SER A 686 5.96 15.91 23.76
C SER A 686 4.82 14.94 24.08
N PRO A 687 4.23 14.98 25.30
CA PRO A 687 3.23 14.02 25.72
C PRO A 687 2.23 13.83 24.58
N ILE A 688 2.28 12.64 23.97
CA ILE A 688 1.35 12.26 22.93
C ILE A 688 0.00 12.35 23.61
N ASP A 689 -0.89 13.15 23.04
CA ASP A 689 -2.29 13.12 23.44
C ASP A 689 -2.79 11.68 23.25
N THR A 690 -2.85 10.92 24.34
CA THR A 690 -3.26 9.51 24.37
C THR A 690 -4.73 9.33 24.01
N SER A 691 -5.47 10.42 23.73
CA SER A 691 -6.83 10.36 23.21
C SER A 691 -6.90 9.93 21.74
N ARG A 692 -5.77 9.89 21.00
CA ARG A 692 -5.74 9.46 19.59
C ARG A 692 -4.64 8.43 19.29
N PRO A 693 -4.94 7.38 18.49
CA PRO A 693 -3.93 6.43 18.04
C PRO A 693 -2.88 7.13 17.16
N VAL A 694 -1.60 6.83 17.39
CA VAL A 694 -0.51 7.27 16.51
C VAL A 694 -0.67 6.60 15.16
N VAL A 695 -0.84 7.40 14.11
CA VAL A 695 -0.99 6.94 12.72
C VAL A 695 -0.08 7.73 11.79
N THR A 696 0.30 7.11 10.68
CA THR A 696 1.06 7.72 9.59
C THR A 696 0.13 8.06 8.44
N GLU A 697 -0.23 9.33 8.33
CA GLU A 697 -0.95 9.90 7.18
C GLU A 697 -0.02 10.35 6.05
N ARG A 698 1.23 10.68 6.42
CA ARG A 698 2.29 11.13 5.53
C ARG A 698 3.52 10.24 5.73
N LEU A 699 3.80 9.40 4.75
CA LEU A 699 4.89 8.42 4.79
C LEU A 699 6.20 9.05 4.32
N PRO A 700 7.26 9.07 5.14
CA PRO A 700 8.62 9.25 4.66
C PRO A 700 9.05 8.01 3.86
N ILE A 701 9.21 8.18 2.55
CA ILE A 701 9.87 7.20 1.68
C ILE A 701 11.30 7.69 1.47
N LEU A 702 12.25 7.13 2.21
CA LEU A 702 13.65 7.53 2.20
C LEU A 702 14.36 6.90 1.00
N MET A 703 15.08 7.74 0.24
CA MET A 703 15.84 7.35 -0.94
C MET A 703 17.33 7.41 -0.65
N TYR A 704 17.93 6.23 -0.48
CA TYR A 704 19.37 6.01 -0.39
C TYR A 704 19.90 5.51 -1.73
N HIS A 705 21.22 5.59 -1.92
CA HIS A 705 21.91 4.94 -3.04
C HIS A 705 22.97 4.00 -2.50
N ARG A 706 24.06 4.55 -1.95
CA ARG A 706 25.19 3.78 -1.41
C ARG A 706 25.32 3.89 0.09
N VAL A 707 25.69 2.78 0.73
CA VAL A 707 26.16 2.74 2.12
C VAL A 707 27.57 2.14 2.13
N ALA A 708 28.60 2.98 2.19
CA ALA A 708 29.98 2.54 2.01
C ALA A 708 30.99 3.39 2.80
N ASP A 709 32.10 2.76 3.22
CA ASP A 709 33.20 3.43 3.93
C ASP A 709 34.03 4.34 3.02
N THR A 710 34.09 4.03 1.72
CA THR A 710 34.85 4.81 0.74
C THR A 710 33.92 5.72 -0.04
N VAL A 711 34.06 7.03 0.17
CA VAL A 711 33.32 8.06 -0.55
C VAL A 711 34.11 8.54 -1.75
N VAL A 712 33.57 8.35 -2.95
CA VAL A 712 34.18 8.83 -4.20
C VAL A 712 34.05 10.36 -4.28
N PRO A 713 35.15 11.11 -4.50
CA PRO A 713 35.08 12.55 -4.68
C PRO A 713 34.11 12.94 -5.81
N GLY A 714 33.21 13.89 -5.56
CA GLY A 714 32.17 14.31 -6.51
C GLY A 714 30.86 13.54 -6.39
N ARG A 715 30.82 12.45 -5.60
CA ARG A 715 29.60 11.64 -5.36
C ARG A 715 29.21 11.55 -3.88
N GLN A 716 29.68 12.48 -3.05
CA GLN A 716 29.32 12.55 -1.62
C GLN A 716 27.81 12.60 -1.42
N ARG A 717 27.07 13.23 -2.35
CA ARG A 717 25.60 13.28 -2.32
C ARG A 717 24.97 11.89 -2.24
N TYR A 718 25.51 10.89 -2.94
CA TYR A 718 24.90 9.57 -3.10
C TYR A 718 25.47 8.51 -2.15
N CYS A 719 26.38 8.87 -1.25
CA CYS A 719 27.05 7.91 -0.38
C CYS A 719 26.92 8.30 1.10
N VAL A 720 26.23 7.46 1.86
CA VAL A 720 26.18 7.55 3.33
C VAL A 720 27.19 6.56 3.92
N THR A 721 27.91 6.94 4.98
CA THR A 721 28.82 5.99 5.64
C THR A 721 28.05 4.99 6.50
N PRO A 722 28.55 3.77 6.74
CA PRO A 722 27.90 2.80 7.64
C PRO A 722 27.64 3.37 9.04
N ALA A 723 28.57 4.19 9.57
CA ALA A 723 28.40 4.85 10.86
C ALA A 723 27.25 5.86 10.87
N MET A 724 27.11 6.67 9.82
CA MET A 724 25.97 7.59 9.67
C MET A 724 24.66 6.81 9.54
N PHE A 725 24.66 5.74 8.74
CA PHE A 725 23.49 4.90 8.55
C PHE A 725 23.05 4.21 9.85
N GLU A 726 23.99 3.68 10.65
CA GLU A 726 23.69 3.10 11.96
C GLU A 726 23.11 4.14 12.94
N GLN A 727 23.59 5.39 12.92
CA GLN A 727 23.00 6.48 13.71
C GLN A 727 21.56 6.79 13.28
N GLN A 728 21.28 6.78 11.97
CA GLN A 728 19.94 6.98 11.43
C GLN A 728 18.99 5.85 11.83
N LEU A 729 19.40 4.58 11.70
CA LEU A 729 18.61 3.43 12.15
C LEU A 729 18.38 3.43 13.67
N THR A 730 19.40 3.82 14.44
CA THR A 730 19.29 3.98 15.89
C THR A 730 18.22 5.01 16.23
N TYR A 731 18.25 6.18 15.58
CA TYR A 731 17.22 7.18 15.78
C TYR A 731 15.82 6.68 15.40
N LEU A 732 15.67 6.08 14.21
CA LEU A 732 14.38 5.55 13.76
C LEU A 732 13.80 4.57 14.78
N ARG A 733 14.61 3.61 15.24
CA ARG A 733 14.20 2.65 16.27
C ARG A 733 13.81 3.36 17.56
N ASP A 734 14.67 4.24 18.07
CA ASP A 734 14.49 4.88 19.36
C ASP A 734 13.27 5.84 19.37
N ALA A 735 12.97 6.45 18.22
CA ALA A 735 11.79 7.28 17.99
C ALA A 735 10.51 6.48 17.67
N GLY A 736 10.58 5.14 17.68
CA GLY A 736 9.43 4.25 17.50
C GLY A 736 8.96 4.08 16.05
N PHE A 737 9.83 4.36 15.07
CA PHE A 737 9.54 4.06 13.67
C PHE A 737 9.60 2.56 13.40
N ARG A 738 8.73 2.08 12.52
CA ARG A 738 8.82 0.78 11.88
C ARG A 738 8.99 0.97 10.38
N SER A 739 9.85 0.18 9.75
CA SER A 739 9.88 0.11 8.29
C SER A 739 8.62 -0.61 7.79
N ILE A 740 8.16 -0.22 6.61
CA ILE A 740 7.08 -0.90 5.91
C ILE A 740 7.55 -1.37 4.54
N ARG A 741 6.88 -2.40 4.05
CA ARG A 741 6.95 -2.77 2.63
C ARG A 741 6.12 -1.81 1.79
N LEU A 742 6.46 -1.67 0.52
CA LEU A 742 5.74 -0.72 -0.35
C LEU A 742 4.29 -1.15 -0.62
N ASP A 743 4.01 -2.45 -0.61
CA ASP A 743 2.66 -2.98 -0.78
C ASP A 743 1.71 -2.60 0.37
N GLU A 744 2.21 -2.52 1.62
CA GLU A 744 1.44 -1.99 2.76
C GLU A 744 0.95 -0.56 2.48
N TRP A 745 1.81 0.28 1.89
CA TRP A 745 1.44 1.66 1.53
C TRP A 745 0.47 1.73 0.36
N ARG A 746 0.65 0.87 -0.66
CA ARG A 746 -0.29 0.73 -1.77
C ARG A 746 -1.69 0.42 -1.26
N ASP A 747 -1.81 -0.57 -0.39
CA ASP A 747 -3.10 -1.05 0.11
C ASP A 747 -3.76 0.01 1.01
N ALA A 748 -2.98 0.70 1.84
CA ALA A 748 -3.42 1.84 2.63
C ALA A 748 -3.92 3.00 1.75
N SER A 749 -3.18 3.33 0.68
CA SER A 749 -3.53 4.39 -0.28
C SER A 749 -4.81 4.05 -1.04
N SER A 750 -4.95 2.82 -1.53
CA SER A 750 -6.17 2.34 -2.18
C SER A 750 -7.38 2.40 -1.26
N ALA A 751 -7.20 2.07 0.03
CA ALA A 751 -8.25 2.18 1.04
C ALA A 751 -8.45 3.61 1.60
N ARG A 752 -7.65 4.58 1.16
CA ARG A 752 -7.58 5.96 1.70
C ARG A 752 -7.48 5.99 3.23
N ARG A 753 -6.65 5.10 3.81
CA ARG A 753 -6.51 4.93 5.26
C ARG A 753 -5.08 5.19 5.71
N ALA A 754 -4.93 5.89 6.82
CA ALA A 754 -3.62 6.04 7.46
C ALA A 754 -3.10 4.69 7.97
N LEU A 755 -1.77 4.53 7.98
CA LEU A 755 -1.14 3.35 8.57
C LEU A 755 -1.04 3.49 10.09
N PRO A 756 -1.17 2.41 10.88
CA PRO A 756 -0.94 2.48 12.32
C PRO A 756 0.56 2.66 12.65
N GLY A 757 0.84 3.42 13.71
CA GLY A 757 2.18 3.71 14.20
C GLY A 757 2.93 4.76 13.37
N ARG A 758 4.25 4.85 13.59
CA ARG A 758 5.18 5.68 12.81
C ARG A 758 5.83 4.81 11.73
N ALA A 759 5.28 4.84 10.52
CA ALA A 759 5.80 4.10 9.38
C ALA A 759 6.89 4.89 8.65
N VAL A 760 7.88 4.19 8.12
CA VAL A 760 8.89 4.71 7.19
C VAL A 760 9.14 3.67 6.10
N ALA A 761 9.38 4.07 4.86
CA ALA A 761 9.83 3.16 3.81
C ALA A 761 11.30 3.45 3.50
N LEU A 762 12.15 2.42 3.54
CA LEU A 762 13.58 2.53 3.26
C LEU A 762 13.85 1.99 1.86
N THR A 763 14.24 2.87 0.94
CA THR A 763 14.50 2.50 -0.46
C THR A 763 15.95 2.78 -0.85
N PHE A 764 16.51 1.91 -1.69
CA PHE A 764 17.88 1.98 -2.18
C PHE A 764 17.88 1.85 -3.70
N ASP A 765 18.42 2.84 -4.39
CA ASP A 765 18.49 2.82 -5.85
C ASP A 765 19.76 2.10 -6.34
N ASP A 766 19.80 1.80 -7.63
CA ASP A 766 20.92 1.25 -8.40
C ASP A 766 21.41 -0.18 -8.10
N ALA A 767 21.08 -0.74 -6.94
CA ALA A 767 21.52 -2.07 -6.49
C ALA A 767 23.05 -2.21 -6.37
N PHE A 768 23.71 -1.21 -5.80
CA PHE A 768 25.14 -1.27 -5.47
C PHE A 768 25.49 -2.47 -4.58
N ALA A 769 26.66 -3.07 -4.80
CA ALA A 769 27.13 -4.25 -4.06
C ALA A 769 27.37 -3.96 -2.55
N ASP A 770 27.59 -2.70 -2.21
CA ASP A 770 27.78 -2.25 -0.82
C ASP A 770 26.50 -2.35 0.03
N PHE A 771 25.31 -2.37 -0.58
CA PHE A 771 24.06 -2.65 0.13
C PHE A 771 24.11 -4.00 0.86
N ALA A 772 24.53 -5.06 0.17
CA ALA A 772 24.63 -6.40 0.74
C ALA A 772 25.69 -6.48 1.85
N THR A 773 26.75 -5.66 1.73
CA THR A 773 27.92 -5.70 2.61
C THR A 773 27.69 -4.91 3.90
N TYR A 774 27.08 -3.72 3.81
CA TYR A 774 26.97 -2.78 4.93
C TYR A 774 25.53 -2.49 5.34
N ALA A 775 24.65 -2.15 4.38
CA ALA A 775 23.30 -1.71 4.70
C ALA A 775 22.43 -2.86 5.25
N TRP A 776 22.43 -4.00 4.57
CA TRP A 776 21.56 -5.12 4.93
C TRP A 776 21.83 -5.72 6.32
N PRO A 777 23.08 -6.01 6.73
CA PRO A 777 23.35 -6.49 8.08
C PRO A 777 22.90 -5.51 9.17
N LEU A 778 23.04 -4.19 8.93
CA LEU A 778 22.56 -3.16 9.86
C LEU A 778 21.03 -3.11 9.90
N LEU A 779 20.35 -3.16 8.76
CA LEU A 779 18.89 -3.22 8.69
C LEU A 779 18.35 -4.42 9.48
N GLN A 780 18.93 -5.61 9.29
CA GLN A 780 18.56 -6.82 10.03
C GLN A 780 18.76 -6.67 11.54
N ARG A 781 19.92 -6.15 11.97
CA ARG A 781 20.23 -5.92 13.38
C ARG A 781 19.23 -4.98 14.06
N TYR A 782 18.68 -4.02 13.33
CA TYR A 782 17.72 -3.04 13.85
C TYR A 782 16.25 -3.40 13.56
N GLY A 783 15.98 -4.53 12.90
CA GLY A 783 14.62 -5.00 12.60
C GLY A 783 13.90 -4.22 11.51
N PHE A 784 14.64 -3.61 10.57
CA PHE A 784 14.08 -2.87 9.44
C PHE A 784 14.12 -3.68 8.14
N CYS A 785 13.09 -3.54 7.32
CA CYS A 785 13.02 -4.01 5.94
C CYS A 785 13.38 -2.88 4.96
N ALA A 786 13.69 -3.26 3.71
CA ALA A 786 14.04 -2.31 2.65
C ALA A 786 13.61 -2.80 1.27
N THR A 787 13.47 -1.84 0.35
CA THR A 787 13.31 -2.07 -1.09
C THR A 787 14.56 -1.62 -1.84
N VAL A 788 15.07 -2.45 -2.75
CA VAL A 788 16.17 -2.13 -3.65
C VAL A 788 15.67 -2.06 -5.10
N PHE A 789 15.98 -0.98 -5.83
CA PHE A 789 15.62 -0.82 -7.23
C PHE A 789 16.81 -1.17 -8.14
N VAL A 790 16.60 -2.08 -9.10
CA VAL A 790 17.68 -2.73 -9.86
C VAL A 790 17.78 -2.22 -11.30
N VAL A 791 18.97 -1.78 -11.71
CA VAL A 791 19.31 -1.52 -13.12
C VAL A 791 19.70 -2.84 -13.79
N THR A 792 18.72 -3.52 -14.37
CA THR A 792 18.85 -4.94 -14.74
C THR A 792 19.90 -5.26 -15.80
N GLY A 793 20.20 -4.30 -16.69
CA GLY A 793 21.25 -4.45 -17.71
C GLY A 793 22.68 -4.35 -17.18
N GLN A 794 22.86 -3.93 -15.92
CA GLN A 794 24.16 -3.76 -15.27
C GLN A 794 24.38 -4.66 -14.05
N VAL A 795 23.48 -5.61 -13.78
CA VAL A 795 23.64 -6.60 -12.70
C VAL A 795 24.95 -7.38 -12.90
N GLY A 796 25.75 -7.47 -11.83
CA GLY A 796 27.08 -8.09 -11.82
C GLY A 796 28.16 -7.27 -12.53
N ARG A 797 27.90 -6.01 -12.85
CA ARG A 797 28.82 -5.09 -13.54
C ARG A 797 29.04 -3.81 -12.70
N TRP A 798 28.96 -2.65 -13.34
CA TRP A 798 29.32 -1.35 -12.79
C TRP A 798 28.27 -0.29 -13.18
N ASN A 799 28.14 0.77 -12.39
CA ASN A 799 27.29 1.94 -12.69
C ASN A 799 27.85 2.84 -13.81
N ASN A 800 27.80 2.33 -15.05
CA ASN A 800 28.39 3.02 -16.19
C ASN A 800 27.75 4.38 -16.54
N TRP A 801 26.55 4.68 -16.04
CA TRP A 801 25.90 5.99 -16.19
C TRP A 801 26.63 7.11 -15.45
N ASP A 802 27.49 6.77 -14.47
CA ASP A 802 28.28 7.73 -13.72
C ASP A 802 29.76 7.77 -14.12
N GLU A 803 30.23 6.95 -15.07
CA GLU A 803 31.65 6.82 -15.44
C GLU A 803 32.37 8.16 -15.69
N GLN A 804 31.63 9.15 -16.20
CA GLN A 804 32.18 10.47 -16.52
C GLN A 804 32.41 11.36 -15.29
N ALA A 805 31.88 10.97 -14.13
CA ALA A 805 31.99 11.67 -12.85
C ALA A 805 33.01 11.03 -11.89
N GLY A 806 33.63 9.90 -12.26
CA GLY A 806 34.62 9.21 -11.42
C GLY A 806 34.67 7.70 -11.66
N THR A 807 35.38 6.97 -10.79
CA THR A 807 35.51 5.51 -10.85
C THR A 807 34.15 4.84 -10.72
N ALA A 808 33.80 3.96 -11.66
CA ALA A 808 32.58 3.16 -11.56
C ALA A 808 32.66 2.19 -10.36
N GLU A 809 31.54 1.98 -9.70
CA GLU A 809 31.38 1.14 -8.52
C GLU A 809 30.57 -0.13 -8.85
N PRO A 810 30.87 -1.25 -8.16
CA PRO A 810 30.29 -2.53 -8.49
C PRO A 810 28.82 -2.62 -8.07
N LEU A 811 28.02 -3.27 -8.92
CA LEU A 811 26.62 -3.58 -8.66
C LEU A 811 26.48 -5.05 -8.24
N MET A 812 25.42 -5.36 -7.49
CA MET A 812 25.11 -6.73 -7.09
C MET A 812 24.96 -7.65 -8.31
N ASP A 813 25.37 -8.91 -8.19
CA ASP A 813 25.05 -9.97 -9.15
C ASP A 813 23.69 -10.62 -8.83
N TRP A 814 23.20 -11.45 -9.76
CA TRP A 814 21.90 -12.13 -9.59
C TRP A 814 21.89 -13.07 -8.39
N ASP A 815 22.99 -13.77 -8.13
CA ASP A 815 23.09 -14.69 -6.98
C ASP A 815 22.90 -13.92 -5.65
N THR A 816 23.48 -12.73 -5.54
CA THR A 816 23.32 -11.86 -4.36
C THR A 816 21.89 -11.35 -4.24
N ILE A 817 21.28 -10.91 -5.34
CA ILE A 817 19.88 -10.47 -5.38
C ILE A 817 18.93 -11.58 -4.91
N VAL A 818 19.11 -12.81 -5.40
CA VAL A 818 18.30 -13.97 -5.00
C VAL A 818 18.44 -14.25 -3.51
N ARG A 819 19.67 -14.35 -2.99
CA ARG A 819 19.92 -14.57 -1.55
C ARG A 819 19.28 -13.50 -0.66
N LEU A 820 19.36 -12.22 -1.06
CA LEU A 820 18.75 -11.12 -0.31
C LEU A 820 17.22 -11.14 -0.38
N SER A 821 16.64 -11.57 -1.51
CA SER A 821 15.19 -11.69 -1.65
C SER A 821 14.63 -12.80 -0.75
N GLU A 822 15.36 -13.90 -0.63
CA GLU A 822 15.07 -14.99 0.32
C GLU A 822 15.21 -14.51 1.77
N ALA A 823 16.16 -13.61 2.05
CA ALA A 823 16.36 -13.00 3.36
C ALA A 823 15.34 -11.90 3.72
N GLY A 824 14.46 -11.51 2.79
CA GLY A 824 13.34 -10.59 3.03
C GLY A 824 13.43 -9.21 2.36
N VAL A 825 14.48 -8.94 1.58
CA VAL A 825 14.61 -7.68 0.81
C VAL A 825 13.61 -7.64 -0.34
N GLU A 826 12.94 -6.49 -0.52
CA GLU A 826 12.09 -6.25 -1.70
C GLU A 826 12.93 -5.78 -2.88
N PHE A 827 12.64 -6.27 -4.09
CA PHE A 827 13.29 -5.80 -5.30
C PHE A 827 12.27 -5.18 -6.27
N GLY A 828 12.57 -3.96 -6.69
CA GLY A 828 11.85 -3.22 -7.72
C GLY A 828 12.72 -2.96 -8.96
N ALA A 829 12.12 -2.46 -10.03
CA ALA A 829 12.87 -2.10 -11.24
C ALA A 829 13.47 -0.69 -11.16
N HIS A 830 14.65 -0.51 -11.77
CA HIS A 830 15.24 0.81 -12.04
C HIS A 830 15.59 0.95 -13.53
N SER A 831 14.67 0.51 -14.40
CA SER A 831 14.86 0.31 -15.86
C SER A 831 15.92 -0.74 -16.22
N VAL A 832 16.18 -0.94 -17.52
CA VAL A 832 17.24 -1.84 -18.00
C VAL A 832 18.57 -1.11 -18.02
N THR A 833 18.59 0.13 -18.51
CA THR A 833 19.84 0.84 -18.84
C THR A 833 20.04 2.15 -18.09
N HIS A 834 19.17 2.47 -17.12
CA HIS A 834 19.21 3.71 -16.33
C HIS A 834 19.03 5.00 -17.17
N ARG A 835 18.31 4.92 -18.29
CA ARG A 835 17.99 6.09 -19.13
C ARG A 835 16.79 6.86 -18.59
N ARG A 836 16.78 8.19 -18.82
CA ARG A 836 15.63 9.07 -18.52
C ARG A 836 14.41 8.64 -19.32
N LEU A 837 13.41 8.02 -18.67
CA LEU A 837 12.26 7.46 -19.41
C LEU A 837 11.44 8.54 -20.13
N VAL A 838 11.36 9.75 -19.57
CA VAL A 838 10.66 10.89 -20.18
C VAL A 838 11.33 11.40 -21.46
N SER A 839 12.59 11.03 -21.72
CA SER A 839 13.28 11.35 -22.97
C SER A 839 13.10 10.28 -24.05
N LEU A 840 12.50 9.13 -23.73
CA LEU A 840 12.44 7.99 -24.64
C LEU A 840 11.13 7.97 -25.44
N PRO A 841 11.16 7.51 -26.70
CA PRO A 841 9.92 7.21 -27.43
C PRO A 841 9.16 6.06 -26.74
N PRO A 842 7.83 5.95 -26.92
CA PRO A 842 6.99 4.95 -26.25
C PRO A 842 7.52 3.50 -26.33
N VAL A 843 8.06 3.12 -27.49
CA VAL A 843 8.66 1.79 -27.69
C VAL A 843 9.82 1.51 -26.75
N ASP A 844 10.69 2.48 -26.53
CA ASP A 844 11.87 2.29 -25.68
C ASP A 844 11.50 2.39 -24.20
N VAL A 845 10.52 3.22 -23.81
CA VAL A 845 9.95 3.19 -22.45
C VAL A 845 9.45 1.78 -22.12
N VAL A 846 8.71 1.15 -23.03
CA VAL A 846 8.21 -0.21 -22.83
C VAL A 846 9.34 -1.23 -22.75
N ARG A 847 10.37 -1.13 -23.60
CA ARG A 847 11.54 -2.03 -23.52
C ARG A 847 12.27 -1.93 -22.18
N GLU A 848 12.49 -0.71 -21.70
CA GLU A 848 13.12 -0.44 -20.40
C GLU A 848 12.28 -0.97 -19.23
N CYS A 849 10.96 -0.80 -19.28
CA CYS A 849 10.05 -1.21 -18.22
C CYS A 849 9.82 -2.74 -18.21
N ALA A 850 9.35 -3.29 -19.34
CA ALA A 850 9.00 -4.70 -19.46
C ALA A 850 10.24 -5.60 -19.34
N GLY A 851 11.37 -5.21 -19.96
CA GLY A 851 12.63 -5.95 -19.88
C GLY A 851 13.16 -6.04 -18.44
N ALA A 852 13.14 -4.92 -17.70
CA ALA A 852 13.59 -4.90 -16.32
C ALA A 852 12.71 -5.76 -15.40
N ARG A 853 11.39 -5.62 -15.55
CA ARG A 853 10.44 -6.46 -14.80
C ARG A 853 10.68 -7.94 -15.08
N ALA A 854 10.78 -8.34 -16.35
CA ALA A 854 10.97 -9.73 -16.75
C ALA A 854 12.26 -10.33 -16.16
N ALA A 855 13.36 -9.58 -16.20
CA ALA A 855 14.65 -10.04 -15.68
C ALA A 855 14.60 -10.32 -14.18
N ILE A 856 14.02 -9.41 -13.39
CA ILE A 856 13.93 -9.56 -11.93
C ILE A 856 12.97 -10.70 -11.58
N VAL A 857 11.79 -10.76 -12.19
CA VAL A 857 10.80 -11.82 -11.93
C VAL A 857 11.39 -13.21 -12.22
N ARG A 858 12.15 -13.38 -13.31
CA ARG A 858 12.83 -14.64 -13.62
C ARG A 858 13.89 -15.01 -12.58
N ALA A 859 14.60 -14.03 -12.04
CA ALA A 859 15.64 -14.27 -11.05
C ALA A 859 15.06 -14.67 -9.69
N ILE A 860 14.07 -13.93 -9.18
CA ILE A 860 13.57 -14.12 -7.79
C ILE A 860 12.29 -14.97 -7.69
N GLY A 861 11.63 -15.27 -8.82
CA GLY A 861 10.41 -16.11 -8.86
C GLY A 861 9.19 -15.48 -8.19
N ARG A 862 9.17 -14.15 -7.98
CA ARG A 862 8.09 -13.41 -7.32
C ARG A 862 7.65 -12.20 -8.19
N PRO A 863 6.39 -11.75 -8.07
CA PRO A 863 5.92 -10.57 -8.80
C PRO A 863 6.70 -9.30 -8.43
N VAL A 864 7.09 -8.53 -9.45
CA VAL A 864 7.71 -7.21 -9.29
C VAL A 864 6.69 -6.15 -9.70
N THR A 865 6.31 -5.29 -8.75
CA THR A 865 5.22 -4.32 -8.92
C THR A 865 5.63 -2.87 -8.63
N SER A 866 6.91 -2.62 -8.34
CA SER A 866 7.43 -1.28 -8.08
C SER A 866 8.55 -0.93 -9.07
N ILE A 867 8.60 0.35 -9.44
CA ILE A 867 9.68 0.95 -10.23
C ILE A 867 10.13 2.25 -9.55
N ALA A 868 11.42 2.50 -9.50
CA ALA A 868 11.94 3.86 -9.31
C ALA A 868 12.34 4.39 -10.68
N TYR A 869 11.90 5.60 -11.03
CA TYR A 869 12.27 6.17 -12.32
C TYR A 869 13.70 6.70 -12.24
N PRO A 870 14.60 6.37 -13.18
CA PRO A 870 15.94 6.97 -13.23
C PRO A 870 15.87 8.49 -13.13
N TYR A 871 16.73 9.08 -12.29
CA TYR A 871 16.74 10.52 -11.96
C TYR A 871 15.44 11.04 -11.30
N GLY A 872 14.50 10.14 -11.01
CA GLY A 872 13.17 10.42 -10.46
C GLY A 872 12.22 11.15 -11.41
N GLU A 873 12.51 11.17 -12.71
CA GLU A 873 11.73 11.88 -13.72
C GLU A 873 10.62 11.00 -14.32
N GLU A 874 9.38 11.49 -14.29
CA GLU A 874 8.20 10.81 -14.84
C GLU A 874 7.19 11.80 -15.43
N ASP A 875 6.36 11.32 -16.35
CA ASP A 875 5.18 12.02 -16.87
C ASP A 875 3.99 11.05 -17.02
N GLU A 876 2.81 11.59 -17.33
CA GLU A 876 1.58 10.80 -17.44
C GLU A 876 1.69 9.66 -18.47
N ALA A 877 2.34 9.90 -19.62
CA ALA A 877 2.50 8.88 -20.64
C ALA A 877 3.50 7.78 -20.23
N VAL A 878 4.61 8.12 -19.56
CA VAL A 878 5.55 7.14 -18.99
C VAL A 878 4.85 6.31 -17.92
N ARG A 879 4.08 6.94 -17.02
CA ARG A 879 3.30 6.20 -16.00
C ARG A 879 2.28 5.27 -16.62
N HIS A 880 1.59 5.72 -17.67
CA HIS A 880 0.62 4.88 -18.38
C HIS A 880 1.26 3.61 -18.94
N LEU A 881 2.42 3.74 -19.61
CA LEU A 881 3.17 2.60 -20.14
C LEU A 881 3.77 1.72 -19.04
N ALA A 882 4.33 2.31 -17.98
CA ALA A 882 4.87 1.57 -16.84
C ALA A 882 3.77 0.75 -16.14
N GLY A 883 2.59 1.34 -15.95
CA GLY A 883 1.42 0.64 -15.44
C GLY A 883 1.02 -0.58 -16.28
N ALA A 884 0.94 -0.40 -17.61
CA ALA A 884 0.66 -1.48 -18.55
C ALA A 884 1.75 -2.58 -18.57
N CYS A 885 2.99 -2.23 -18.26
CA CYS A 885 4.10 -3.19 -18.09
C CYS A 885 4.05 -3.98 -16.79
N GLY A 886 3.13 -3.67 -15.86
CA GLY A 886 2.91 -4.45 -14.64
C GLY A 886 3.33 -3.77 -13.33
N PHE A 887 3.63 -2.47 -13.35
CA PHE A 887 3.97 -1.72 -12.14
C PHE A 887 2.73 -1.11 -11.47
N ALA A 888 2.57 -1.34 -10.16
CA ALA A 888 1.55 -0.73 -9.31
C ALA A 888 2.00 0.61 -8.72
N MET A 889 3.30 0.73 -8.46
CA MET A 889 3.91 1.87 -7.78
C MET A 889 5.14 2.36 -8.51
N GLY A 890 5.32 3.67 -8.52
CA GLY A 890 6.37 4.38 -9.22
C GLY A 890 6.96 5.46 -8.33
N MET A 891 8.26 5.46 -8.13
CA MET A 891 8.96 6.39 -7.25
C MET A 891 9.61 7.51 -8.04
N SER A 892 9.28 8.75 -7.67
CA SER A 892 9.92 9.98 -8.16
C SER A 892 10.99 10.47 -7.17
N SER A 893 11.69 11.55 -7.54
CA SER A 893 12.64 12.27 -6.68
C SER A 893 12.05 13.57 -6.09
N ARG A 894 10.73 13.78 -6.22
CA ARG A 894 10.06 14.97 -5.65
C ARG A 894 10.22 14.98 -4.13
N PRO A 895 10.85 16.01 -3.52
CA PRO A 895 11.21 16.03 -2.10
C PRO A 895 10.00 16.32 -1.21
N ALA A 896 9.16 15.30 -1.01
CA ALA A 896 7.97 15.38 -0.17
C ALA A 896 7.66 14.03 0.51
N LEU A 897 6.91 14.09 1.61
CA LEU A 897 6.33 12.89 2.21
C LEU A 897 5.14 12.42 1.37
N ALA A 898 5.03 11.11 1.16
CA ALA A 898 3.92 10.53 0.41
C ALA A 898 2.63 10.56 1.22
N THR A 899 1.52 10.86 0.57
CA THR A 899 0.16 10.83 1.15
C THR A 899 -0.66 9.74 0.48
N VAL A 900 -1.70 9.26 1.16
CA VAL A 900 -2.65 8.28 0.59
C VAL A 900 -3.43 8.81 -0.63
N ARG A 901 -3.23 10.08 -1.01
CA ARG A 901 -3.83 10.73 -2.17
C ARG A 901 -2.86 10.92 -3.33
N ASP A 902 -1.55 10.72 -3.12
CA ASP A 902 -0.58 10.81 -4.20
C ASP A 902 -0.85 9.71 -5.24
N PRO A 903 -0.66 9.97 -6.55
CA PRO A 903 -0.73 8.94 -7.56
C PRO A 903 0.31 7.85 -7.26
N LEU A 904 -0.11 6.59 -7.17
CA LEU A 904 0.79 5.48 -6.80
C LEU A 904 1.98 5.32 -7.76
N LEU A 905 1.81 5.67 -9.03
CA LEU A 905 2.87 5.66 -10.03
C LEU A 905 3.74 6.94 -10.03
N ALA A 906 3.59 7.83 -9.05
CA ALA A 906 4.37 9.06 -8.86
C ALA A 906 4.57 9.41 -7.37
N LEU A 907 4.87 8.41 -6.56
CA LEU A 907 5.12 8.61 -5.14
C LEU A 907 6.37 9.48 -4.95
N PRO A 908 6.29 10.53 -4.12
CA PRO A 908 7.46 11.34 -3.78
C PRO A 908 8.40 10.59 -2.84
N ARG A 909 9.68 10.95 -2.87
CA ARG A 909 10.69 10.41 -1.97
C ARG A 909 11.53 11.52 -1.38
N VAL A 910 12.11 11.22 -0.22
CA VAL A 910 13.02 12.12 0.48
C VAL A 910 14.43 11.56 0.34
N GLU A 911 15.27 12.26 -0.43
CA GLU A 911 16.67 11.89 -0.63
C GLU A 911 17.45 11.99 0.68
N VAL A 912 18.19 10.93 1.02
CA VAL A 912 19.17 10.93 2.10
C VAL A 912 20.56 10.96 1.47
N THR A 913 21.29 12.02 1.75
CA THR A 913 22.59 12.34 1.16
C THR A 913 23.72 12.15 2.15
N GLY A 914 24.95 11.99 1.66
CA GLY A 914 26.15 11.98 2.50
C GLY A 914 26.46 13.31 3.21
N PHE A 915 25.70 14.37 2.92
CA PHE A 915 25.78 15.64 3.63
C PHE A 915 24.81 15.74 4.81
N ASP A 916 23.88 14.79 4.94
CA ASP A 916 22.89 14.80 6.02
C ASP A 916 23.52 14.28 7.31
N GLY A 917 23.84 15.20 8.22
CA GLY A 917 24.02 14.84 9.62
C GLY A 917 22.72 14.30 10.22
N LEU A 918 22.80 13.76 11.44
CA LEU A 918 21.62 13.21 12.11
C LEU A 918 20.50 14.23 12.25
N ARG A 919 20.82 15.51 12.45
CA ARG A 919 19.83 16.58 12.59
C ARG A 919 19.05 16.81 11.29
N GLU A 920 19.75 16.88 10.16
CA GLU A 920 19.17 17.06 8.83
C GLU A 920 18.31 15.85 8.45
N PHE A 921 18.79 14.65 8.76
CA PHE A 921 18.03 13.41 8.60
C PHE A 921 16.71 13.43 9.39
N VAL A 922 16.74 13.85 10.66
CA VAL A 922 15.52 13.93 11.48
C VAL A 922 14.53 14.95 10.92
N ALA A 923 15.00 16.11 10.47
CA ALA A 923 14.14 17.13 9.87
C ALA A 923 13.40 16.61 8.61
N LYS A 924 14.06 15.74 7.84
CA LYS A 924 13.50 15.09 6.64
C LYS A 924 12.35 14.12 6.94
N LEU A 925 12.19 13.65 8.18
CA LEU A 925 11.13 12.73 8.58
C LEU A 925 9.76 13.42 8.82
N GLY A 926 9.69 14.75 8.72
CA GLY A 926 8.42 15.49 8.80
C GLY A 926 8.12 16.20 10.12
N GLY A 927 9.10 16.27 11.03
CA GLY A 927 8.98 16.94 12.34
C GLY A 927 8.46 16.03 13.43
#